data_AF-A0A060YD38-F1
#
_entry.id   AF-A0A060YD38-F1
#
_cell.length_a   1.000
_cell.length_b   1.000
_cell.length_c   1.000
_cell.angle_alpha   90.00
_cell.angle_beta   90.00
_cell.angle_gamma   90.00
#
_symmetry.space_group_name_H-M   'P 1'
#
loop_
_entity.id
_entity.type
_entity.pdbx_description
1 polymer ?
#
loop_
_entity_poly.entity_id
_entity_poly.type
_entity_poly.pdbx_seq_one_letter_code
_entity_poly.pdbx_strand_id
1 'polypeptide(L)'
;CEACQRFFRDGLTISFTKILTDEAVSGWKFEIHRCIINNTHRLVELCVAKLSQDWFPLLELLAMATNPHCKFHIYNGTRPSETVPAGVQLADDELFARPPDPRSPKGWLVDLINKCGSLNGFQTLHDRFIGGQALNVQIIAALIKPFGQCYEFLTLHTVKKYFLPVIEMVPQFLENLTDEELKKEAKNEAKNDALSMIIKSLKNLASRVPGQEETVKSLEIFRLKMILRLLQISSFNGKMNALNEVNKVISSVSYYTHRHGNPEEEEWLTAERMAEWIQQNHILSIVLRDSLHQPQYVEKLEKILRFVIKEKALTMQDLDNIWAAQAGKHEAIVKNVHDLLAKLAWDFSPEQLDHLFDCFKASWTNASKKQREKLLELIRRLAEDDKDGVMAHKVLNLLWNLAHSDDVPVDIMDQALSAHIKILDYSCSQDRDTQKIQWIDRFIEELRTNDKWVIPALKQIREICSLFGEAPQNLRKKIPINIQTNLAGQTQRSPHVFYRHDLINQLQHNHALVTLVAENLSAYMETMRQFSKAEQAEFDPQTVRAGSRYSHVQEVQERLNFLRFLLKDGQLWLCAPQAKQIWKCLAENAVFLCDREACFKWYAAIINIITSKGYSKLMGDEPDLDPDINKDFFENNVLQLDPSLLTENGMKCFERFFKAVNCREGKLVAKRRAYMMDDLELIGLDYLWRVSY
;
A
#
# COMPACT_ATOMS: atom_id res chain seq x y z
N CYS A 1 -60.75 11.22 -4.42
CA CYS A 1 -60.43 12.06 -5.59
C CYS A 1 -58.91 12.15 -5.72
N GLU A 2 -58.38 11.90 -6.92
CA GLU A 2 -56.94 11.92 -7.23
C GLU A 2 -56.27 13.26 -6.86
N ALA A 3 -56.97 14.39 -7.03
CA ALA A 3 -56.46 15.70 -6.65
C ALA A 3 -56.14 15.81 -5.15
N CYS A 4 -56.98 15.23 -4.27
CA CYS A 4 -56.70 15.20 -2.84
C CYS A 4 -55.49 14.31 -2.52
N GLN A 5 -55.37 13.14 -3.15
CA GLN A 5 -54.23 12.24 -2.95
C GLN A 5 -52.92 12.87 -3.45
N ARG A 6 -52.94 13.56 -4.59
CA ARG A 6 -51.81 14.32 -5.12
C ARG A 6 -51.44 15.49 -4.21
N PHE A 7 -52.44 16.18 -3.65
CA PHE A 7 -52.19 17.22 -2.66
C PHE A 7 -51.49 16.67 -1.42
N PHE A 8 -51.94 15.54 -0.85
CA PHE A 8 -51.29 14.92 0.31
C PHE A 8 -49.87 14.41 -0.01
N ARG A 9 -49.69 13.73 -1.14
CA ARG A 9 -48.40 13.11 -1.49
C ARG A 9 -47.36 14.15 -1.89
N ASP A 10 -47.73 15.11 -2.73
CA ASP A 10 -46.79 16.00 -3.39
C ASP A 10 -46.88 17.42 -2.80
N GLY A 11 -48.07 18.02 -2.83
CA GLY A 11 -48.27 19.42 -2.43
C GLY A 11 -47.90 19.69 -0.97
N LEU A 12 -48.53 18.95 -0.05
CA LEU A 12 -48.34 19.09 1.39
C LEU A 12 -46.89 18.76 1.80
N THR A 13 -46.37 17.64 1.30
CA THR A 13 -45.01 17.18 1.56
C THR A 13 -43.96 18.21 1.14
N ILE A 14 -44.03 18.70 -0.11
CA ILE A 14 -43.07 19.68 -0.64
C ILE A 14 -43.17 21.00 0.14
N SER A 15 -44.38 21.48 0.43
CA SER A 15 -44.59 22.74 1.15
C SER A 15 -44.00 22.70 2.55
N PHE A 16 -44.30 21.65 3.34
CA PHE A 16 -43.78 21.54 4.70
C PHE A 16 -42.29 21.24 4.75
N THR A 17 -41.78 20.45 3.79
CA THR A 17 -40.33 20.23 3.67
C THR A 17 -39.61 21.56 3.49
N LYS A 18 -40.04 22.39 2.53
CA LYS A 18 -39.44 23.70 2.31
C LYS A 18 -39.47 24.56 3.58
N ILE A 19 -40.64 24.77 4.18
CA ILE A 19 -40.74 25.73 5.29
C ILE A 19 -40.12 25.25 6.61
N LEU A 20 -39.96 23.94 6.84
CA LEU A 20 -39.37 23.40 8.07
C LEU A 20 -37.85 23.20 7.97
N THR A 21 -37.30 23.07 6.75
CA THR A 21 -35.87 22.78 6.54
C THR A 21 -35.11 23.86 5.76
N ASP A 22 -35.73 24.97 5.36
CA ASP A 22 -35.04 26.06 4.65
C ASP A 22 -33.96 26.72 5.51
N GLU A 23 -32.79 27.00 4.92
CA GLU A 23 -31.74 27.80 5.55
C GLU A 23 -32.11 29.29 5.64
N ALA A 24 -33.03 29.75 4.77
CA ALA A 24 -33.52 31.13 4.76
C ALA A 24 -34.42 31.48 5.95
N VAL A 25 -34.67 30.54 6.87
CA VAL A 25 -35.51 30.72 8.06
C VAL A 25 -35.13 31.95 8.89
N SER A 26 -33.84 32.31 8.93
CA SER A 26 -33.33 33.48 9.64
C SER A 26 -33.73 34.82 9.03
N GLY A 27 -34.05 34.84 7.73
CA GLY A 27 -34.47 36.03 6.99
C GLY A 27 -35.98 36.26 6.98
N TRP A 28 -36.79 35.33 7.51
CA TRP A 28 -38.24 35.47 7.51
C TRP A 28 -38.72 36.37 8.64
N LYS A 29 -39.70 37.23 8.33
CA LYS A 29 -40.39 38.07 9.33
C LYS A 29 -41.15 37.20 10.33
N PHE A 30 -41.27 37.66 11.57
CA PHE A 30 -41.89 36.91 12.67
C PHE A 30 -43.32 36.43 12.35
N GLU A 31 -44.11 37.20 11.60
CA GLU A 31 -45.47 36.84 11.19
C GLU A 31 -45.48 35.58 10.31
N ILE A 32 -44.44 35.39 9.49
CA ILE A 32 -44.26 34.19 8.67
C ILE A 32 -44.01 32.99 9.57
N HIS A 33 -43.13 33.12 10.56
CA HIS A 33 -42.88 32.05 11.55
C HIS A 33 -44.17 31.66 12.28
N ARG A 34 -44.96 32.64 12.69
CA ARG A 34 -46.26 32.41 13.35
C ARG A 34 -47.26 31.69 12.43
N CYS A 35 -47.28 32.04 11.15
CA CYS A 35 -48.10 31.34 10.15
C CYS A 35 -47.63 29.90 9.95
N ILE A 36 -46.32 29.66 9.89
CA ILE A 36 -45.73 28.32 9.74
C ILE A 36 -46.14 27.45 10.93
N ILE A 37 -45.91 27.88 12.18
CA ILE A 37 -46.23 27.06 13.35
C ILE A 37 -47.74 26.78 13.46
N ASN A 38 -48.60 27.76 13.18
CA ASN A 38 -50.06 27.55 13.15
C ASN A 38 -50.49 26.51 12.10
N ASN A 39 -49.85 26.52 10.92
CA ASN A 39 -50.10 25.50 9.91
C ASN A 39 -49.52 24.14 10.32
N THR A 40 -48.40 24.09 11.02
CA THR A 40 -47.83 22.86 11.57
C THR A 40 -48.74 22.25 12.65
N HIS A 41 -49.44 23.06 13.46
CA HIS A 41 -50.48 22.54 14.37
C HIS A 41 -51.60 21.83 13.61
N ARG A 42 -52.09 22.43 12.51
CA ARG A 42 -53.09 21.79 11.64
C ARG A 42 -52.56 20.54 10.95
N LEU A 43 -51.28 20.51 10.60
CA LEU A 43 -50.62 19.32 10.09
C LEU A 43 -50.62 18.19 11.13
N VAL A 44 -50.27 18.49 12.39
CA VAL A 44 -50.33 17.49 13.48
C VAL A 44 -51.75 16.96 13.67
N GLU A 45 -52.77 17.82 13.65
CA GLU A 45 -54.18 17.41 13.70
C GLU A 45 -54.54 16.43 12.58
N LEU A 46 -54.14 16.74 11.35
CA LEU A 46 -54.35 15.87 10.20
C LEU A 46 -53.61 14.54 10.34
N CYS A 47 -52.34 14.56 10.77
CA CYS A 47 -51.53 13.36 10.96
C CYS A 47 -52.14 12.44 12.02
N VAL A 48 -52.58 12.99 13.16
CA VAL A 48 -53.24 12.21 14.22
C VAL A 48 -54.57 11.63 13.74
N ALA A 49 -55.39 12.41 13.04
CA ALA A 49 -56.67 11.95 12.49
C ALA A 49 -56.52 10.80 11.48
N LYS A 50 -55.35 10.66 10.86
CA LYS A 50 -55.01 9.59 9.90
C LYS A 50 -54.02 8.56 10.43
N LEU A 51 -53.65 8.64 11.71
CA LEU A 51 -52.58 7.82 12.29
C LEU A 51 -52.90 6.32 12.30
N SER A 52 -54.18 5.96 12.38
CA SER A 52 -54.69 4.59 12.29
C SER A 52 -54.56 3.94 10.91
N GLN A 53 -54.11 4.69 9.90
CA GLN A 53 -53.97 4.27 8.50
C GLN A 53 -52.50 4.38 8.06
N ASP A 54 -52.07 3.56 7.09
CA ASP A 54 -50.68 3.50 6.61
C ASP A 54 -50.32 4.60 5.59
N TRP A 55 -50.56 5.86 5.96
CA TRP A 55 -50.22 7.02 5.13
C TRP A 55 -48.78 7.47 5.33
N PHE A 56 -47.84 6.81 4.65
CA PHE A 56 -46.41 7.12 4.72
C PHE A 56 -46.05 8.61 4.56
N PRO A 57 -46.60 9.38 3.59
CA PRO A 57 -46.27 10.81 3.48
C PRO A 57 -46.67 11.62 4.72
N LEU A 58 -47.78 11.28 5.38
CA LEU A 58 -48.21 11.95 6.61
C LEU A 58 -47.34 11.54 7.81
N LEU A 59 -46.91 10.28 7.88
CA LEU A 59 -45.98 9.82 8.92
C LEU A 59 -44.60 10.48 8.78
N GLU A 60 -44.10 10.63 7.55
CA GLU A 60 -42.86 11.37 7.27
C GLU A 60 -42.99 12.86 7.63
N LEU A 61 -44.12 13.48 7.32
CA LEU A 61 -44.42 14.86 7.72
C LEU A 61 -44.54 15.02 9.23
N LEU A 62 -45.14 14.05 9.93
CA LEU A 62 -45.18 14.04 11.40
C LEU A 62 -43.76 13.97 11.97
N ALA A 63 -42.92 13.06 11.44
CA ALA A 63 -41.51 12.97 11.85
C ALA A 63 -40.75 14.28 11.62
N MET A 64 -41.01 14.97 10.51
CA MET A 64 -40.38 16.26 10.22
C MET A 64 -40.88 17.37 11.15
N ALA A 65 -42.19 17.40 11.43
CA ALA A 65 -42.82 18.37 12.31
C ALA A 65 -42.36 18.21 13.77
N THR A 66 -42.07 16.98 14.21
CA THR A 66 -41.58 16.70 15.57
C THR A 66 -40.05 16.65 15.67
N ASN A 67 -39.29 16.77 14.57
CA ASN A 67 -37.83 16.67 14.60
C ASN A 67 -37.18 17.89 15.27
N PRO A 68 -36.56 17.77 16.46
CA PRO A 68 -35.97 18.91 17.18
C PRO A 68 -34.77 19.55 16.47
N HIS A 69 -34.23 18.90 15.44
CA HIS A 69 -33.09 19.36 14.66
C HIS A 69 -33.46 19.95 13.30
N CYS A 70 -34.75 20.10 12.99
CA CYS A 70 -35.12 20.85 11.78
C CYS A 70 -34.76 22.33 11.94
N LYS A 71 -34.49 23.01 10.81
CA LYS A 71 -34.00 24.39 10.80
C LYS A 71 -34.96 25.35 11.49
N PHE A 72 -36.26 25.12 11.31
CA PHE A 72 -37.31 25.91 11.96
C PHE A 72 -37.29 25.83 13.49
N HIS A 73 -37.15 24.63 14.06
CA HIS A 73 -37.11 24.43 15.51
C HIS A 73 -35.78 24.87 16.13
N ILE A 74 -34.66 24.73 15.41
CA ILE A 74 -33.37 25.28 15.85
C ILE A 74 -33.43 26.79 15.95
N TYR A 75 -33.92 27.47 14.91
CA TYR A 75 -34.01 28.94 14.89
C TYR A 75 -34.95 29.48 15.97
N ASN A 76 -36.08 28.81 16.21
CA ASN A 76 -37.06 29.19 17.22
C ASN A 76 -36.82 28.54 18.59
N GLY A 77 -35.60 28.05 18.87
CA GLY A 77 -35.32 27.25 20.06
C GLY A 77 -35.51 27.97 21.41
N THR A 78 -35.45 29.31 21.42
CA THR A 78 -35.66 30.14 22.62
C THR A 78 -37.13 30.45 22.90
N ARG A 79 -38.06 30.05 22.02
CA ARG A 79 -39.49 30.35 22.19
C ARG A 79 -40.06 29.58 23.37
N PRO A 80 -40.81 30.22 24.29
CA PRO A 80 -41.50 29.53 25.39
C PRO A 80 -42.65 28.68 24.86
N SER A 81 -43.06 27.70 25.67
CA SER A 81 -44.23 26.84 25.38
C SER A 81 -45.50 27.53 25.87
N GLU A 82 -46.57 27.49 25.06
CA GLU A 82 -47.89 27.93 25.47
C GLU A 82 -48.57 26.89 26.38
N THR A 83 -48.30 25.60 26.15
CA THR A 83 -48.85 24.48 26.94
C THR A 83 -48.12 24.26 28.28
N VAL A 84 -46.87 24.73 28.40
CA VAL A 84 -46.07 24.64 29.63
C VAL A 84 -45.51 26.03 29.97
N PRO A 85 -46.32 26.93 30.57
CA PRO A 85 -45.88 28.28 30.94
C PRO A 85 -44.78 28.27 32.01
N ALA A 86 -43.86 29.23 31.96
CA ALA A 86 -42.79 29.36 32.92
C ALA A 86 -43.33 29.56 34.35
N GLY A 87 -42.88 28.71 35.30
CA GLY A 87 -43.24 28.80 36.71
C GLY A 87 -44.46 27.97 37.14
N VAL A 88 -45.13 27.27 36.22
CA VAL A 88 -46.26 26.38 36.55
C VAL A 88 -45.78 24.93 36.67
N GLN A 89 -45.94 24.31 37.85
CA GLN A 89 -45.75 22.87 38.05
C GLN A 89 -47.06 22.14 37.76
N LEU A 90 -47.23 21.69 36.52
CA LEU A 90 -48.26 20.72 36.15
C LEU A 90 -47.79 19.31 36.54
N ALA A 91 -48.72 18.36 36.72
CA ALA A 91 -48.34 16.98 37.00
C ALA A 91 -47.85 16.26 35.72
N ASP A 92 -47.01 15.22 35.87
CA ASP A 92 -46.37 14.52 34.74
C ASP A 92 -47.37 13.73 33.89
N ASP A 93 -48.52 13.37 34.44
CA ASP A 93 -49.63 12.65 33.82
C ASP A 93 -50.64 13.58 33.09
N GLU A 94 -50.58 14.88 33.35
CA GLU A 94 -51.40 15.90 32.65
C GLU A 94 -50.78 16.37 31.33
N LEU A 95 -49.48 16.14 31.12
CA LEU A 95 -48.72 16.60 29.96
C LEU A 95 -47.99 15.46 29.25
N PHE A 96 -47.86 15.60 27.93
CA PHE A 96 -47.16 14.59 27.12
C PHE A 96 -45.70 14.93 26.85
N ALA A 97 -45.37 16.22 26.81
CA ALA A 97 -44.03 16.72 26.55
C ALA A 97 -43.70 17.96 27.39
N ARG A 98 -42.41 18.12 27.69
CA ARG A 98 -41.82 19.24 28.42
C ARG A 98 -40.44 19.61 27.86
N PRO A 99 -39.99 20.87 28.03
CA PRO A 99 -38.64 21.26 27.70
C PRO A 99 -37.59 20.49 28.53
N PRO A 100 -36.54 19.92 27.90
CA PRO A 100 -35.44 19.26 28.63
C PRO A 100 -34.48 20.28 29.27
N ASP A 101 -34.26 21.43 28.63
CA ASP A 101 -33.39 22.51 29.11
C ASP A 101 -34.15 23.85 29.09
N PRO A 102 -34.26 24.56 30.22
CA PRO A 102 -34.85 25.90 30.28
C PRO A 102 -34.16 26.94 29.38
N ARG A 103 -32.88 26.76 29.01
CA ARG A 103 -32.12 27.70 28.16
C ARG A 103 -32.47 27.60 26.68
N SER A 104 -32.92 26.43 26.24
CA SER A 104 -33.38 26.18 24.87
C SER A 104 -34.69 25.39 24.93
N PRO A 105 -35.77 26.06 25.36
CA PRO A 105 -37.00 25.36 25.71
C PRO A 105 -37.69 24.68 24.52
N LYS A 106 -37.42 25.16 23.30
CA LYS A 106 -38.08 24.76 22.05
C LYS A 106 -39.60 24.64 22.23
N GLY A 107 -40.22 25.66 22.82
CA GLY A 107 -41.59 25.60 23.30
C GLY A 107 -42.62 25.26 22.22
N TRP A 108 -42.45 25.79 21.01
CA TRP A 108 -43.33 25.44 19.88
C TRP A 108 -43.28 23.95 19.52
N LEU A 109 -42.13 23.29 19.64
CA LEU A 109 -42.06 21.84 19.46
C LEU A 109 -42.81 21.10 20.58
N VAL A 110 -42.62 21.53 21.83
CA VAL A 110 -43.34 20.99 22.99
C VAL A 110 -44.86 21.12 22.78
N ASP A 111 -45.34 22.27 22.30
CA ASP A 111 -46.75 22.52 22.03
C ASP A 111 -47.29 21.59 20.92
N LEU A 112 -46.51 21.31 19.88
CA LEU A 112 -46.89 20.34 18.84
C LEU A 112 -47.00 18.92 19.38
N ILE A 113 -46.07 18.49 20.25
CA ILE A 113 -46.09 17.15 20.84
C ILE A 113 -47.25 17.01 21.83
N ASN A 114 -47.50 18.03 22.67
CA ASN A 114 -48.65 18.08 23.57
C ASN A 114 -49.97 18.08 22.79
N LYS A 115 -50.05 18.79 21.66
CA LYS A 115 -51.20 18.75 20.76
C LYS A 115 -51.43 17.35 20.16
N CYS A 116 -50.36 16.64 19.79
CA CYS A 116 -50.47 15.26 19.35
C CYS A 116 -51.11 14.36 20.43
N GLY A 117 -50.67 14.53 21.68
CA GLY A 117 -51.22 13.76 22.81
C GLY A 117 -52.66 14.10 23.17
N SER A 118 -53.04 15.39 23.20
CA SER A 118 -54.41 15.81 23.52
C SER A 118 -55.45 15.36 22.49
N LEU A 119 -55.01 14.99 21.29
CA LEU A 119 -55.83 14.39 20.23
C LEU A 119 -55.84 12.85 20.27
N ASN A 120 -55.40 12.23 21.37
CA ASN A 120 -55.23 10.78 21.53
C ASN A 120 -54.22 10.16 20.54
N GLY A 121 -53.25 10.93 20.03
CA GLY A 121 -52.25 10.43 19.09
C GLY A 121 -51.39 9.31 19.67
N PHE A 122 -50.93 9.45 20.92
CA PHE A 122 -50.14 8.41 21.60
C PHE A 122 -50.94 7.14 21.88
N GLN A 123 -52.20 7.27 22.30
CA GLN A 123 -53.09 6.12 22.51
C GLN A 123 -53.34 5.40 21.18
N THR A 124 -53.66 6.14 20.12
CA THR A 124 -53.85 5.57 18.77
C THR A 124 -52.61 4.84 18.30
N LEU A 125 -51.42 5.42 18.49
CA LEU A 125 -50.15 4.79 18.15
C LEU A 125 -49.92 3.51 18.95
N HIS A 126 -50.12 3.55 20.27
CA HIS A 126 -50.00 2.38 21.14
C HIS A 126 -50.94 1.25 20.69
N ASP A 127 -52.19 1.57 20.38
CA ASP A 127 -53.19 0.61 19.93
C ASP A 127 -52.87 0.02 18.55
N ARG A 128 -52.12 0.73 17.69
CA ARG A 128 -51.61 0.14 16.45
C ARG A 128 -50.60 -0.97 16.69
N PHE A 129 -49.75 -0.80 17.70
CA PHE A 129 -48.75 -1.81 18.05
C PHE A 129 -49.37 -3.00 18.78
N ILE A 130 -50.28 -2.75 19.73
CA ILE A 130 -50.82 -3.79 20.62
C ILE A 130 -52.13 -4.40 20.09
N GLY A 131 -52.89 -3.69 19.27
CA GLY A 131 -54.23 -4.07 18.81
C GLY A 131 -54.29 -5.10 17.68
N GLY A 132 -53.19 -5.81 17.38
CA GLY A 132 -53.15 -6.91 16.43
C GLY A 132 -53.29 -6.52 14.94
N GLN A 133 -53.08 -5.25 14.59
CA GLN A 133 -53.00 -4.83 13.19
C GLN A 133 -51.77 -5.43 12.51
N ALA A 134 -51.86 -5.73 11.21
CA ALA A 134 -50.73 -6.23 10.44
C ALA A 134 -49.65 -5.15 10.31
N LEU A 135 -48.54 -5.34 11.02
CA LEU A 135 -47.36 -4.48 10.95
C LEU A 135 -46.30 -5.09 10.02
N ASN A 136 -45.51 -4.22 9.41
CA ASN A 136 -44.27 -4.58 8.74
C ASN A 136 -43.16 -3.61 9.16
N VAL A 137 -41.91 -3.95 8.80
CA VAL A 137 -40.73 -3.16 9.19
C VAL A 137 -40.87 -1.69 8.80
N GLN A 138 -41.38 -1.38 7.62
CA GLN A 138 -41.53 -0.01 7.14
C GLN A 138 -42.59 0.78 7.92
N ILE A 139 -43.71 0.15 8.28
CA ILE A 139 -44.77 0.78 9.09
C ILE A 139 -44.24 1.05 10.50
N ILE A 140 -43.58 0.06 11.12
CA ILE A 140 -42.98 0.20 12.46
C ILE A 140 -41.99 1.37 12.46
N ALA A 141 -41.12 1.43 11.45
CA ALA A 141 -40.16 2.51 11.28
C ALA A 141 -40.86 3.87 11.17
N ALA A 142 -41.88 4.00 10.32
CA ALA A 142 -42.60 5.26 10.11
C ALA A 142 -43.38 5.72 11.36
N LEU A 143 -43.92 4.79 12.15
CA LEU A 143 -44.66 5.09 13.39
C LEU A 143 -43.74 5.51 14.53
N ILE A 144 -42.59 4.85 14.71
CA ILE A 144 -41.70 5.12 15.86
C ILE A 144 -40.79 6.32 15.63
N LYS A 145 -40.40 6.60 14.38
CA LYS A 145 -39.43 7.65 14.01
C LYS A 145 -39.77 9.04 14.59
N PRO A 146 -41.00 9.57 14.49
CA PRO A 146 -41.32 10.91 14.99
C PRO A 146 -40.97 11.10 16.47
N PHE A 147 -41.20 10.06 17.27
CA PHE A 147 -41.07 10.09 18.72
C PHE A 147 -39.70 9.63 19.20
N GLY A 148 -39.04 8.74 18.47
CA GLY A 148 -37.64 8.41 18.69
C GLY A 148 -36.68 9.58 18.44
N GLN A 149 -37.08 10.54 17.59
CA GLN A 149 -36.31 11.76 17.32
C GLN A 149 -36.53 12.88 18.34
N CYS A 150 -37.72 12.96 18.95
CA CYS A 150 -38.05 13.98 19.97
C CYS A 150 -38.13 13.43 21.39
N TYR A 151 -37.55 12.25 21.64
CA TYR A 151 -37.61 11.51 22.90
C TYR A 151 -37.22 12.33 24.13
N GLU A 152 -36.24 13.25 23.99
CA GLU A 152 -35.79 14.15 25.07
C GLU A 152 -36.92 15.03 25.62
N PHE A 153 -37.89 15.37 24.76
CA PHE A 153 -39.02 16.24 25.10
C PHE A 153 -40.20 15.48 25.70
N LEU A 154 -40.26 14.15 25.59
CA LEU A 154 -41.37 13.36 26.13
C LEU A 154 -41.30 13.31 27.66
N THR A 155 -42.46 13.37 28.31
CA THR A 155 -42.58 13.15 29.75
C THR A 155 -42.34 11.68 30.10
N LEU A 156 -41.89 11.42 31.33
CA LEU A 156 -41.66 10.06 31.82
C LEU A 156 -42.95 9.22 31.77
N HIS A 157 -44.09 9.84 32.12
CA HIS A 157 -45.41 9.21 32.03
C HIS A 157 -45.73 8.75 30.61
N THR A 158 -45.49 9.61 29.61
CA THR A 158 -45.78 9.31 28.20
C THR A 158 -44.97 8.12 27.69
N VAL A 159 -43.67 8.10 27.99
CA VAL A 159 -42.80 6.99 27.59
C VAL A 159 -43.22 5.69 28.27
N LYS A 160 -43.42 5.71 29.59
CA LYS A 160 -43.83 4.52 30.36
C LYS A 160 -45.19 3.95 29.91
N LYS A 161 -46.17 4.83 29.66
CA LYS A 161 -47.54 4.41 29.33
C LYS A 161 -47.67 3.92 27.89
N TYR A 162 -47.09 4.63 26.92
CA TYR A 162 -47.38 4.38 25.50
C TYR A 162 -46.24 3.71 24.73
N PHE A 163 -44.98 3.87 25.16
CA PHE A 163 -43.83 3.37 24.41
C PHE A 163 -43.14 2.16 25.06
N LEU A 164 -43.22 1.98 26.37
CA LEU A 164 -42.63 0.81 27.02
C LEU A 164 -43.20 -0.53 26.48
N PRO A 165 -44.53 -0.69 26.29
CA PRO A 165 -45.08 -1.89 25.64
C PRO A 165 -44.59 -2.06 24.19
N VAL A 166 -44.33 -0.97 23.49
CA VAL A 166 -43.80 -0.99 22.11
C VAL A 166 -42.33 -1.42 22.09
N ILE A 167 -41.53 -0.95 23.07
CA ILE A 167 -40.13 -1.33 23.25
C ILE A 167 -39.99 -2.83 23.53
N GLU A 168 -40.94 -3.43 24.25
CA GLU A 168 -40.94 -4.86 24.53
C GLU A 168 -41.40 -5.70 23.32
N MET A 169 -42.43 -5.25 22.59
CA MET A 169 -43.02 -6.02 21.49
C MET A 169 -42.18 -5.98 20.20
N VAL A 170 -41.66 -4.81 19.81
CA VAL A 170 -41.01 -4.63 18.50
C VAL A 170 -39.77 -5.52 18.31
N PRO A 171 -38.85 -5.69 19.29
CA PRO A 171 -37.74 -6.63 19.17
C PRO A 171 -38.20 -8.07 18.91
N GLN A 172 -39.27 -8.53 19.58
CA GLN A 172 -39.84 -9.86 19.37
C GLN A 172 -40.41 -10.02 17.95
N PHE A 173 -41.05 -8.98 17.42
CA PHE A 173 -41.50 -8.96 16.03
C PHE A 173 -40.33 -9.07 15.05
N LEU A 174 -39.29 -8.25 15.24
CA LEU A 174 -38.12 -8.21 14.36
C LEU A 174 -37.32 -9.52 14.42
N GLU A 175 -37.27 -10.19 15.58
CA GLU A 175 -36.61 -11.49 15.75
C GLU A 175 -37.28 -12.59 14.92
N ASN A 176 -38.61 -12.55 14.81
CA ASN A 176 -39.41 -13.54 14.09
C ASN A 176 -39.41 -13.37 12.56
N LEU A 177 -38.75 -12.32 12.04
CA LEU A 177 -38.62 -12.14 10.59
C LEU A 177 -37.83 -13.29 9.95
N THR A 178 -38.34 -13.79 8.83
CA THR A 178 -37.65 -14.79 8.01
C THR A 178 -36.50 -14.18 7.21
N ASP A 179 -35.54 -14.99 6.78
CA ASP A 179 -34.40 -14.50 6.00
C ASP A 179 -34.82 -13.91 4.64
N GLU A 180 -35.91 -14.39 4.04
CA GLU A 180 -36.47 -13.84 2.79
C GLU A 180 -37.16 -12.48 3.02
N GLU A 181 -37.80 -12.27 4.16
CA GLU A 181 -38.34 -10.96 4.54
C GLU A 181 -37.21 -9.95 4.80
N LEU A 182 -36.17 -10.35 5.54
CA LEU A 182 -34.98 -9.51 5.76
C LEU A 182 -34.29 -9.16 4.45
N LYS A 183 -34.19 -10.11 3.52
CA LYS A 183 -33.64 -9.90 2.18
C LYS A 183 -34.50 -8.97 1.33
N LYS A 184 -35.83 -9.02 1.46
CA LYS A 184 -36.74 -8.10 0.78
C LYS A 184 -36.58 -6.68 1.31
N GLU A 185 -36.45 -6.52 2.62
CA GLU A 185 -36.20 -5.22 3.24
C GLU A 185 -34.84 -4.63 2.81
N ALA A 186 -33.80 -5.46 2.68
CA ALA A 186 -32.46 -5.01 2.28
C ALA A 186 -32.33 -4.58 0.81
N LYS A 187 -33.30 -4.89 -0.07
CA LYS A 187 -33.25 -4.52 -1.50
C LYS A 187 -33.57 -3.05 -1.76
N ASN A 188 -34.13 -2.33 -0.80
CA ASN A 188 -34.79 -1.05 -1.05
C ASN A 188 -33.86 0.14 -0.69
N GLU A 189 -32.93 0.50 -1.60
CA GLU A 189 -31.84 1.46 -1.35
C GLU A 189 -32.27 2.80 -0.72
N ALA A 190 -33.42 3.36 -1.10
CA ALA A 190 -33.94 4.61 -0.55
C ALA A 190 -34.50 4.51 0.90
N LYS A 191 -34.72 3.29 1.40
CA LYS A 191 -35.36 2.99 2.70
C LYS A 191 -34.55 2.01 3.57
N ASN A 192 -33.30 1.72 3.16
CA ASN A 192 -32.46 0.63 3.66
C ASN A 192 -31.94 0.78 5.11
N ASP A 193 -32.32 1.83 5.84
CA ASP A 193 -31.92 2.08 7.24
C ASP A 193 -33.04 1.80 8.26
N ALA A 194 -34.17 1.21 7.81
CA ALA A 194 -35.36 1.07 8.65
C ALA A 194 -35.11 0.27 9.95
N LEU A 195 -34.42 -0.88 9.86
CA LEU A 195 -34.12 -1.72 11.04
C LEU A 195 -33.23 -0.98 12.05
N SER A 196 -32.16 -0.32 11.59
CA SER A 196 -31.27 0.43 12.47
C SER A 196 -31.98 1.63 13.11
N MET A 197 -32.79 2.34 12.31
CA MET A 197 -33.59 3.48 12.77
C MET A 197 -34.61 3.06 13.84
N ILE A 198 -35.28 1.92 13.68
CA ILE A 198 -36.20 1.37 14.69
C ILE A 198 -35.44 1.14 15.98
N ILE A 199 -34.36 0.36 15.96
CA ILE A 199 -33.61 0.00 17.17
C ILE A 199 -33.05 1.25 17.87
N LYS A 200 -32.51 2.21 17.09
CA LYS A 200 -32.06 3.50 17.62
C LYS A 200 -33.19 4.28 18.29
N SER A 201 -34.37 4.32 17.68
CA SER A 201 -35.54 5.02 18.22
C SER A 201 -36.05 4.38 19.50
N LEU A 202 -36.10 3.04 19.56
CA LEU A 202 -36.46 2.30 20.76
C LEU A 202 -35.45 2.53 21.88
N LYS A 203 -34.14 2.53 21.58
CA LYS A 203 -33.08 2.81 22.55
C LYS A 203 -33.23 4.21 23.15
N ASN A 204 -33.42 5.21 22.30
CA ASN A 204 -33.63 6.60 22.70
C ASN A 204 -34.85 6.74 23.64
N LEU A 205 -35.95 6.04 23.32
CA LEU A 205 -37.13 6.06 24.17
C LEU A 205 -36.88 5.33 25.50
N ALA A 206 -36.25 4.15 25.47
CA ALA A 206 -35.91 3.38 26.66
C ALA A 206 -35.00 4.15 27.63
N SER A 207 -34.00 4.87 27.11
CA SER A 207 -33.06 5.64 27.93
C SER A 207 -33.69 6.83 28.68
N ARG A 208 -34.93 7.22 28.34
CA ARG A 208 -35.67 8.24 29.10
C ARG A 208 -36.22 7.74 30.42
N VAL A 209 -36.29 6.43 30.61
CA VAL A 209 -36.90 5.81 31.78
C VAL A 209 -35.82 5.31 32.73
N PRO A 210 -35.68 5.88 33.95
CA PRO A 210 -34.72 5.39 34.94
C PRO A 210 -34.99 3.91 35.29
N GLY A 211 -33.94 3.10 35.47
CA GLY A 211 -34.07 1.67 35.78
C GLY A 211 -34.29 0.77 34.56
N GLN A 212 -34.18 1.29 33.33
CA GLN A 212 -34.27 0.52 32.08
C GLN A 212 -32.90 0.25 31.44
N GLU A 213 -31.81 0.27 32.23
CA GLU A 213 -30.45 0.07 31.71
C GLU A 213 -30.28 -1.31 31.05
N GLU A 214 -30.91 -2.36 31.62
CA GLU A 214 -30.89 -3.72 31.03
C GLU A 214 -31.67 -3.79 29.71
N THR A 215 -32.76 -3.01 29.56
CA THR A 215 -33.50 -2.91 28.30
C THR A 215 -32.69 -2.18 27.22
N VAL A 216 -31.99 -1.11 27.58
CA VAL A 216 -31.07 -0.41 26.67
C VAL A 216 -29.94 -1.35 26.21
N LYS A 217 -29.37 -2.12 27.14
CA LYS A 217 -28.37 -3.14 26.86
C LYS A 217 -28.91 -4.25 25.95
N SER A 218 -30.11 -4.78 26.22
CA SER A 218 -30.71 -5.83 25.41
C SER A 218 -30.99 -5.37 23.98
N LEU A 219 -31.37 -4.10 23.79
CA LEU A 219 -31.53 -3.48 22.47
C LEU A 219 -30.21 -3.37 21.69
N GLU A 220 -29.10 -3.04 22.35
CA GLU A 220 -27.77 -3.03 21.70
C GLU A 220 -27.31 -4.45 21.32
N ILE A 221 -27.49 -5.43 22.20
CA ILE A 221 -27.22 -6.85 21.89
C ILE A 221 -28.10 -7.29 20.70
N PHE A 222 -29.37 -6.93 20.71
CA PHE A 222 -30.30 -7.23 19.64
C PHE A 222 -29.88 -6.57 18.32
N ARG A 223 -29.38 -5.33 18.36
CA ARG A 223 -28.82 -4.63 17.19
C ARG A 223 -27.69 -5.44 16.56
N LEU A 224 -26.73 -5.87 17.36
CA LEU A 224 -25.59 -6.66 16.90
C LEU A 224 -26.04 -8.02 16.34
N LYS A 225 -27.01 -8.68 16.99
CA LYS A 225 -27.64 -9.92 16.49
C LYS A 225 -28.28 -9.73 15.11
N MET A 226 -29.01 -8.63 14.91
CA MET A 226 -29.64 -8.32 13.61
C MET A 226 -28.61 -8.02 12.51
N ILE A 227 -27.54 -7.28 12.84
CA ILE A 227 -26.43 -7.03 11.91
C ILE A 227 -25.79 -8.36 11.48
N LEU A 228 -25.53 -9.27 12.43
CA LEU A 228 -24.98 -10.60 12.13
C LEU A 228 -25.88 -11.40 11.18
N ARG A 229 -27.20 -11.46 11.44
CA ARG A 229 -28.15 -12.13 10.53
C ARG A 229 -28.07 -11.54 9.12
N LEU A 230 -28.04 -10.21 8.99
CA LEU A 230 -27.93 -9.55 7.68
C LEU A 230 -26.61 -9.84 6.95
N LEU A 231 -25.50 -9.98 7.69
CA LEU A 231 -24.21 -10.41 7.11
C LEU A 231 -24.22 -11.86 6.62
N GLN A 232 -25.01 -12.73 7.26
CA GLN A 232 -25.10 -14.15 6.89
C GLN A 232 -26.04 -14.41 5.72
N ILE A 233 -27.00 -13.51 5.44
CA ILE A 233 -27.93 -13.63 4.30
C ILE A 233 -27.18 -13.53 2.97
N SER A 234 -27.55 -14.40 2.02
CA SER A 234 -26.97 -14.48 0.67
C SER A 234 -27.48 -13.35 -0.26
N SER A 235 -27.29 -12.08 0.12
CA SER A 235 -27.54 -10.95 -0.78
C SER A 235 -26.47 -9.87 -0.63
N PHE A 236 -25.99 -9.36 -1.77
CA PHE A 236 -24.98 -8.29 -1.78
C PHE A 236 -25.46 -7.03 -1.04
N ASN A 237 -26.69 -6.58 -1.31
CA ASN A 237 -27.25 -5.39 -0.67
C ASN A 237 -27.40 -5.57 0.85
N GLY A 238 -27.86 -6.73 1.31
CA GLY A 238 -27.94 -7.04 2.75
C GLY A 238 -26.58 -6.99 3.43
N LYS A 239 -25.55 -7.60 2.82
CA LYS A 239 -24.18 -7.56 3.35
C LYS A 239 -23.59 -6.15 3.34
N MET A 240 -23.77 -5.41 2.26
CA MET A 240 -23.29 -4.01 2.15
C MET A 240 -23.93 -3.12 3.23
N ASN A 241 -25.25 -3.26 3.44
CA ASN A 241 -25.96 -2.52 4.48
C ASN A 241 -25.47 -2.90 5.88
N ALA A 242 -25.32 -4.19 6.15
CA ALA A 242 -24.82 -4.66 7.44
C ALA A 242 -23.38 -4.17 7.71
N LEU A 243 -22.51 -4.16 6.70
CA LEU A 243 -21.17 -3.55 6.80
C LEU A 243 -21.20 -2.04 7.06
N ASN A 244 -22.14 -1.32 6.46
CA ASN A 244 -22.34 0.10 6.77
C ASN A 244 -22.77 0.28 8.22
N GLU A 245 -23.66 -0.57 8.74
CA GLU A 245 -24.07 -0.54 10.14
C GLU A 245 -22.94 -0.87 11.10
N VAL A 246 -22.13 -1.90 10.81
CA VAL A 246 -20.92 -2.19 11.61
C VAL A 246 -20.02 -0.95 11.67
N ASN A 247 -19.78 -0.29 10.53
CA ASN A 247 -18.96 0.92 10.48
C ASN A 247 -19.59 2.11 11.24
N LYS A 248 -20.92 2.25 11.24
CA LYS A 248 -21.62 3.27 12.06
C LYS A 248 -21.42 2.98 13.56
N VAL A 249 -21.54 1.71 13.98
CA VAL A 249 -21.31 1.28 15.37
C VAL A 249 -19.84 1.51 15.78
N ILE A 250 -18.89 1.14 14.93
CA ILE A 250 -17.46 1.40 15.15
C ILE A 250 -17.20 2.90 15.35
N SER A 251 -17.82 3.74 14.51
CA SER A 251 -17.66 5.20 14.59
C SER A 251 -18.23 5.76 15.89
N SER A 252 -19.36 5.24 16.38
CA SER A 252 -19.93 5.67 17.66
C SER A 252 -19.05 5.27 18.84
N VAL A 253 -18.65 3.99 18.94
CA VAL A 253 -17.82 3.53 20.07
C VAL A 253 -16.42 4.16 20.08
N SER A 254 -15.87 4.46 18.89
CA SER A 254 -14.57 5.15 18.76
C SER A 254 -14.65 6.64 19.11
N TYR A 255 -15.81 7.27 19.00
CA TYR A 255 -15.98 8.69 19.35
C TYR A 255 -15.84 8.91 20.87
N TYR A 256 -16.42 8.01 21.67
CA TYR A 256 -16.42 8.11 23.13
C TYR A 256 -15.03 7.88 23.75
N THR A 257 -14.16 7.08 23.13
CA THR A 257 -12.80 6.85 23.63
C THR A 257 -11.88 8.08 23.52
N HIS A 258 -12.23 9.09 22.70
CA HIS A 258 -11.39 10.27 22.45
C HIS A 258 -11.87 11.55 23.17
N ARG A 259 -12.97 11.50 23.92
CA ARG A 259 -13.36 12.58 24.85
C ARG A 259 -13.26 12.06 26.28
N HIS A 260 -12.54 12.78 27.12
CA HIS A 260 -12.74 12.74 28.58
C HIS A 260 -14.16 13.28 28.88
N GLY A 261 -15.18 12.45 28.61
CA GLY A 261 -16.59 12.75 28.80
C GLY A 261 -17.02 12.51 30.25
N ASN A 262 -18.11 13.17 30.62
CA ASN A 262 -18.71 13.14 31.96
C ASN A 262 -18.97 11.68 32.43
N PRO A 263 -18.60 11.27 33.65
CA PRO A 263 -18.73 9.88 34.14
C PRO A 263 -20.17 9.33 34.25
N GLU A 264 -21.19 10.15 34.01
CA GLU A 264 -22.59 9.83 34.30
C GLU A 264 -23.35 9.13 33.16
N GLU A 265 -22.76 8.99 31.97
CA GLU A 265 -23.39 8.33 30.80
C GLU A 265 -22.47 7.26 30.19
N GLU A 266 -22.16 6.21 30.95
CA GLU A 266 -21.38 5.08 30.44
C GLU A 266 -22.27 4.20 29.53
N GLU A 267 -22.17 4.36 28.22
CA GLU A 267 -22.87 3.47 27.27
C GLU A 267 -22.39 2.03 27.42
N TRP A 268 -23.33 1.06 27.37
CA TRP A 268 -22.98 -0.36 27.51
C TRP A 268 -22.06 -0.87 26.40
N LEU A 269 -22.18 -0.38 25.16
CA LEU A 269 -21.36 -0.87 24.05
C LEU A 269 -20.07 -0.05 23.95
N THR A 270 -18.95 -0.67 24.30
CA THR A 270 -17.60 -0.06 24.24
C THR A 270 -16.83 -0.54 23.00
N ALA A 271 -15.68 0.08 22.71
CA ALA A 271 -14.78 -0.35 21.64
C ALA A 271 -14.29 -1.80 21.88
N GLU A 272 -13.93 -2.12 23.13
CA GLU A 272 -13.53 -3.47 23.55
C GLU A 272 -14.64 -4.51 23.29
N ARG A 273 -15.87 -4.26 23.77
CA ARG A 273 -17.02 -5.17 23.56
C ARG A 273 -17.37 -5.32 22.08
N MET A 274 -17.19 -4.27 21.28
CA MET A 274 -17.39 -4.33 19.83
C MET A 274 -16.30 -5.21 19.16
N ALA A 275 -15.04 -5.09 19.58
CA ALA A 275 -13.95 -5.93 19.09
C ALA A 275 -14.15 -7.41 19.47
N GLU A 276 -14.54 -7.68 20.72
CA GLU A 276 -14.91 -9.02 21.19
C GLU A 276 -16.06 -9.61 20.37
N TRP A 277 -17.11 -8.82 20.10
CA TRP A 277 -18.23 -9.27 19.28
C TRP A 277 -17.80 -9.62 17.85
N ILE A 278 -16.92 -8.83 17.23
CA ILE A 278 -16.37 -9.10 15.90
C ILE A 278 -15.63 -10.44 15.88
N GLN A 279 -14.80 -10.69 16.89
CA GLN A 279 -14.02 -11.93 17.03
C GLN A 279 -14.90 -13.16 17.28
N GLN A 280 -15.75 -13.11 18.30
CA GLN A 280 -16.59 -14.23 18.75
C GLN A 280 -17.58 -14.70 17.67
N ASN A 281 -18.05 -13.78 16.82
CA ASN A 281 -18.98 -14.09 15.75
C ASN A 281 -18.28 -14.33 14.39
N HIS A 282 -16.95 -14.38 14.37
CA HIS A 282 -16.12 -14.61 13.18
C HIS A 282 -16.52 -13.69 12.00
N ILE A 283 -16.81 -12.42 12.29
CA ILE A 283 -17.33 -11.48 11.30
C ILE A 283 -16.39 -11.34 10.10
N LEU A 284 -15.07 -11.28 10.35
CA LEU A 284 -14.07 -11.20 9.27
C LEU A 284 -14.15 -12.41 8.34
N SER A 285 -14.29 -13.63 8.88
CA SER A 285 -14.47 -14.85 8.07
C SER A 285 -15.75 -14.80 7.23
N ILE A 286 -16.83 -14.23 7.74
CA ILE A 286 -18.10 -14.10 7.00
C ILE A 286 -17.94 -13.12 5.83
N VAL A 287 -17.32 -11.97 6.08
CA VAL A 287 -17.17 -10.87 5.12
C VAL A 287 -16.14 -11.19 4.02
N LEU A 288 -15.13 -12.01 4.31
CA LEU A 288 -14.11 -12.40 3.34
C LEU A 288 -14.57 -13.47 2.32
N ARG A 289 -15.72 -14.12 2.54
CA ARG A 289 -16.17 -15.26 1.70
C ARG A 289 -16.62 -14.87 0.28
N ASP A 290 -17.21 -13.70 0.11
CA ASP A 290 -17.73 -13.24 -1.17
C ASP A 290 -17.68 -11.71 -1.31
N SER A 291 -18.15 -11.19 -2.44
CA SER A 291 -18.27 -9.74 -2.70
C SER A 291 -16.95 -8.95 -2.79
N LEU A 292 -15.79 -9.58 -2.57
CA LEU A 292 -14.45 -8.98 -2.67
C LEU A 292 -14.08 -8.47 -4.08
N HIS A 293 -14.83 -8.85 -5.11
CA HIS A 293 -14.65 -8.32 -6.47
C HIS A 293 -15.15 -6.86 -6.58
N GLN A 294 -15.96 -6.37 -5.63
CA GLN A 294 -16.49 -5.02 -5.58
C GLN A 294 -15.60 -4.12 -4.70
N PRO A 295 -14.90 -3.11 -5.26
CA PRO A 295 -14.01 -2.25 -4.48
C PRO A 295 -14.71 -1.53 -3.32
N GLN A 296 -15.94 -1.07 -3.51
CA GLN A 296 -16.73 -0.40 -2.46
C GLN A 296 -16.97 -1.30 -1.25
N TYR A 297 -17.12 -2.62 -1.46
CA TYR A 297 -17.28 -3.58 -0.37
C TYR A 297 -15.98 -3.71 0.42
N VAL A 298 -14.85 -3.80 -0.31
CA VAL A 298 -13.51 -3.91 0.27
C VAL A 298 -13.13 -2.64 1.06
N GLU A 299 -13.54 -1.46 0.61
CA GLU A 299 -13.37 -0.20 1.39
C GLU A 299 -14.10 -0.23 2.74
N LYS A 300 -15.28 -0.87 2.82
CA LYS A 300 -16.01 -1.02 4.08
C LYS A 300 -15.34 -2.04 5.01
N LEU A 301 -14.82 -3.13 4.44
CA LEU A 301 -14.03 -4.12 5.15
C LEU A 301 -12.72 -3.51 5.69
N GLU A 302 -12.04 -2.67 4.90
CA GLU A 302 -10.81 -1.96 5.31
C GLU A 302 -11.02 -1.21 6.63
N LYS A 303 -12.13 -0.47 6.76
CA LYS A 303 -12.44 0.29 7.99
C LYS A 303 -12.64 -0.61 9.21
N ILE A 304 -13.27 -1.77 9.03
CA ILE A 304 -13.46 -2.75 10.10
C ILE A 304 -12.11 -3.35 10.50
N LEU A 305 -11.26 -3.72 9.52
CA LEU A 305 -9.92 -4.24 9.79
C LEU A 305 -9.05 -3.23 10.53
N ARG A 306 -9.06 -1.94 10.12
CA ARG A 306 -8.34 -0.88 10.85
C ARG A 306 -8.78 -0.77 12.31
N PHE A 307 -10.08 -0.88 12.58
CA PHE A 307 -10.60 -0.89 13.94
C PHE A 307 -10.10 -2.10 14.74
N VAL A 308 -10.21 -3.30 14.17
CA VAL A 308 -9.76 -4.55 14.82
C VAL A 308 -8.25 -4.54 15.10
N ILE A 309 -7.46 -3.98 14.18
CA ILE A 309 -6.01 -3.78 14.36
C ILE A 309 -5.74 -2.81 15.52
N LYS A 310 -6.42 -1.65 15.53
CA LYS A 310 -6.26 -0.63 16.58
C LYS A 310 -6.60 -1.17 17.98
N GLU A 311 -7.65 -1.97 18.09
CA GLU A 311 -8.07 -2.62 19.35
C GLU A 311 -7.26 -3.90 19.66
N LYS A 312 -6.18 -4.19 18.91
CA LYS A 312 -5.30 -5.37 19.08
C LYS A 312 -6.06 -6.71 19.04
N ALA A 313 -7.15 -6.75 18.29
CA ALA A 313 -8.03 -7.91 18.17
C ALA A 313 -7.82 -8.71 16.87
N LEU A 314 -6.88 -8.31 16.00
CA LEU A 314 -6.60 -9.06 14.77
C LEU A 314 -5.74 -10.29 15.07
N THR A 315 -6.26 -11.49 14.80
CA THR A 315 -5.52 -12.75 15.04
C THR A 315 -4.72 -13.18 13.81
N MET A 316 -3.74 -14.07 13.99
CA MET A 316 -2.99 -14.67 12.85
C MET A 316 -3.93 -15.47 11.92
N GLN A 317 -4.95 -16.13 12.49
CA GLN A 317 -5.96 -16.83 11.71
C GLN A 317 -6.79 -15.88 10.84
N ASP A 318 -7.03 -14.64 11.29
CA ASP A 318 -7.69 -13.62 10.47
C ASP A 318 -6.81 -13.20 9.29
N LEU A 319 -5.50 -13.07 9.50
CA LEU A 319 -4.54 -12.81 8.42
C LEU A 319 -4.51 -13.96 7.41
N ASP A 320 -4.52 -15.21 7.88
CA ASP A 320 -4.63 -16.39 7.02
C ASP A 320 -5.91 -16.35 6.19
N ASN A 321 -7.03 -15.96 6.80
CA ASN A 321 -8.31 -15.84 6.10
C ASN A 321 -8.27 -14.74 5.03
N ILE A 322 -7.65 -13.58 5.32
CA ILE A 322 -7.49 -12.48 4.35
C ILE A 322 -6.62 -12.96 3.18
N TRP A 323 -5.49 -13.61 3.47
CA TRP A 323 -4.58 -14.10 2.44
C TRP A 323 -5.19 -15.24 1.61
N ALA A 324 -5.91 -16.17 2.23
CA ALA A 324 -6.58 -17.26 1.53
C ALA A 324 -7.73 -16.77 0.65
N ALA A 325 -8.32 -15.60 0.92
CA ALA A 325 -9.47 -15.08 0.18
C ALA A 325 -9.19 -14.82 -1.32
N GLN A 326 -7.93 -14.63 -1.72
CA GLN A 326 -7.56 -14.46 -3.12
C GLN A 326 -7.26 -15.78 -3.86
N ALA A 327 -6.96 -16.86 -3.13
CA ALA A 327 -6.48 -18.10 -3.71
C ALA A 327 -7.50 -18.72 -4.68
N GLY A 328 -7.08 -18.96 -5.92
CA GLY A 328 -7.92 -19.54 -6.97
C GLY A 328 -9.10 -18.67 -7.43
N LYS A 329 -9.12 -17.37 -7.08
CA LYS A 329 -10.19 -16.44 -7.46
C LYS A 329 -9.84 -15.58 -8.69
N HIS A 330 -10.85 -14.86 -9.18
CA HIS A 330 -10.70 -13.94 -10.31
C HIS A 330 -9.70 -12.80 -10.02
N GLU A 331 -9.04 -12.28 -11.04
CA GLU A 331 -7.95 -11.29 -10.91
C GLU A 331 -8.36 -10.02 -10.16
N ALA A 332 -9.62 -9.61 -10.29
CA ALA A 332 -10.17 -8.45 -9.58
C ALA A 332 -10.14 -8.66 -8.05
N ILE A 333 -10.43 -9.88 -7.58
CA ILE A 333 -10.39 -10.23 -6.15
C ILE A 333 -8.94 -10.23 -5.68
N VAL A 334 -8.04 -10.86 -6.43
CA VAL A 334 -6.60 -10.88 -6.12
C VAL A 334 -6.06 -9.46 -5.97
N LYS A 335 -6.36 -8.58 -6.95
CA LYS A 335 -5.96 -7.18 -6.90
C LYS A 335 -6.51 -6.48 -5.66
N ASN A 336 -7.81 -6.60 -5.38
CA ASN A 336 -8.42 -5.91 -4.25
C ASN A 336 -7.89 -6.40 -2.89
N VAL A 337 -7.60 -7.70 -2.74
CA VAL A 337 -6.98 -8.25 -1.52
C VAL A 337 -5.54 -7.76 -1.37
N HIS A 338 -4.76 -7.71 -2.46
CA HIS A 338 -3.41 -7.15 -2.44
C HIS A 338 -3.42 -5.66 -2.09
N ASP A 339 -4.33 -4.88 -2.69
CA ASP A 339 -4.51 -3.45 -2.39
C ASP A 339 -4.93 -3.23 -0.93
N LEU A 340 -5.79 -4.09 -0.38
CA LEU A 340 -6.19 -4.07 1.02
C LEU A 340 -5.00 -4.32 1.95
N LEU A 341 -4.22 -5.37 1.71
CA LEU A 341 -3.03 -5.69 2.50
C LEU A 341 -1.99 -4.58 2.42
N ALA A 342 -1.76 -4.01 1.23
CA ALA A 342 -0.82 -2.90 1.07
C ALA A 342 -1.20 -1.68 1.91
N LYS A 343 -2.49 -1.33 1.97
CA LYS A 343 -2.99 -0.20 2.77
C LYS A 343 -2.94 -0.44 4.28
N LEU A 344 -3.01 -1.70 4.72
CA LEU A 344 -3.06 -2.09 6.14
C LEU A 344 -1.70 -2.49 6.70
N ALA A 345 -0.70 -2.74 5.84
CA ALA A 345 0.60 -3.28 6.23
C ALA A 345 1.27 -2.50 7.36
N TRP A 346 1.12 -1.17 7.35
CA TRP A 346 1.67 -0.25 8.33
C TRP A 346 0.97 -0.29 9.69
N ASP A 347 -0.28 -0.73 9.72
CA ASP A 347 -1.06 -0.84 10.94
C ASP A 347 -0.76 -2.16 11.67
N PHE A 348 -0.17 -3.16 10.99
CA PHE A 348 0.14 -4.48 11.56
C PHE A 348 1.31 -4.45 12.56
N SER A 349 1.23 -5.35 13.55
CA SER A 349 2.36 -5.59 14.46
C SER A 349 3.54 -6.26 13.74
N PRO A 350 4.77 -6.19 14.30
CA PRO A 350 5.92 -6.89 13.74
C PRO A 350 5.68 -8.38 13.51
N GLU A 351 5.02 -9.06 14.46
CA GLU A 351 4.70 -10.49 14.39
C GLU A 351 3.68 -10.80 13.29
N GLN A 352 2.68 -9.93 13.12
CA GLN A 352 1.66 -10.04 12.08
C GLN A 352 2.27 -9.89 10.67
N LEU A 353 3.21 -8.96 10.52
CA LEU A 353 3.96 -8.79 9.28
C LEU A 353 4.85 -9.99 8.97
N ASP A 354 5.56 -10.51 9.97
CA ASP A 354 6.43 -11.68 9.78
C ASP A 354 5.60 -12.91 9.36
N HIS A 355 4.43 -13.13 9.97
CA HIS A 355 3.48 -14.17 9.58
C HIS A 355 2.98 -14.00 8.13
N LEU A 356 2.65 -12.77 7.73
CA LEU A 356 2.24 -12.46 6.35
C LEU A 356 3.37 -12.74 5.34
N PHE A 357 4.63 -12.45 5.70
CA PHE A 357 5.77 -12.77 4.86
C PHE A 357 5.99 -14.28 4.72
N ASP A 358 5.74 -15.06 5.77
CA ASP A 358 5.79 -16.52 5.68
C ASP A 358 4.68 -17.07 4.77
N CYS A 359 3.49 -16.46 4.78
CA CYS A 359 2.43 -16.75 3.81
C CYS A 359 2.86 -16.46 2.36
N PHE A 360 3.60 -15.37 2.12
CA PHE A 360 4.14 -15.05 0.80
C PHE A 360 5.16 -16.10 0.34
N LYS A 361 6.11 -16.47 1.21
CA LYS A 361 7.10 -17.53 0.93
C LYS A 361 6.41 -18.86 0.61
N ALA A 362 5.41 -19.26 1.39
CA ALA A 362 4.67 -20.50 1.19
C ALA A 362 3.91 -20.52 -0.15
N SER A 363 3.39 -19.37 -0.60
CA SER A 363 2.69 -19.28 -1.89
C SER A 363 3.60 -19.50 -3.10
N TRP A 364 4.92 -19.35 -2.93
CA TRP A 364 5.88 -19.33 -4.03
C TRP A 364 6.08 -20.67 -4.73
N THR A 365 6.09 -21.74 -3.94
CA THR A 365 6.35 -23.11 -4.39
C THR A 365 5.31 -23.57 -5.42
N ASN A 366 4.05 -23.16 -5.22
CA ASN A 366 2.91 -23.60 -6.03
C ASN A 366 2.30 -22.52 -6.94
N ALA A 367 2.83 -21.29 -6.95
CA ALA A 367 2.31 -20.18 -7.73
C ALA A 367 2.68 -20.26 -9.23
N SER A 368 1.73 -19.92 -10.10
CA SER A 368 1.99 -19.67 -11.53
C SER A 368 2.86 -18.43 -11.77
N LYS A 369 3.49 -18.32 -12.95
CA LYS A 369 4.32 -17.16 -13.33
C LYS A 369 3.62 -15.81 -13.08
N LYS A 370 2.37 -15.68 -13.52
CA LYS A 370 1.57 -14.45 -13.35
C LYS A 370 1.27 -14.14 -11.87
N GLN A 371 1.07 -15.17 -11.04
CA GLN A 371 0.87 -14.98 -9.60
C GLN A 371 2.15 -14.53 -8.91
N ARG A 372 3.31 -15.08 -9.30
CA ARG A 372 4.62 -14.67 -8.79
C ARG A 372 4.92 -13.20 -9.11
N GLU A 373 4.66 -12.75 -10.34
CA GLU A 373 4.80 -11.34 -10.75
C GLU A 373 3.93 -10.40 -9.90
N LYS A 374 2.66 -10.76 -9.69
CA LYS A 374 1.74 -9.96 -8.86
C LYS A 374 2.12 -9.94 -7.37
N LEU A 375 2.71 -11.03 -6.87
CA LEU A 375 3.23 -11.09 -5.51
C LEU A 375 4.44 -10.19 -5.34
N LEU A 376 5.39 -10.20 -6.28
CA LEU A 376 6.53 -9.27 -6.26
C LEU A 376 6.10 -7.81 -6.31
N GLU A 377 5.07 -7.50 -7.11
CA GLU A 377 4.49 -6.15 -7.15
C GLU A 377 3.89 -5.74 -5.80
N LEU A 378 3.16 -6.64 -5.13
CA LEU A 378 2.65 -6.41 -3.77
C LEU A 378 3.81 -6.18 -2.80
N ILE A 379 4.79 -7.08 -2.75
CA ILE A 379 5.96 -6.99 -1.86
C ILE A 379 6.69 -5.66 -2.05
N ARG A 380 6.87 -5.21 -3.30
CA ARG A 380 7.49 -3.92 -3.59
C ARG A 380 6.68 -2.76 -3.02
N ARG A 381 5.36 -2.74 -3.26
CA ARG A 381 4.45 -1.69 -2.77
C ARG A 381 4.42 -1.57 -1.25
N LEU A 382 4.65 -2.67 -0.53
CA LEU A 382 4.74 -2.63 0.93
C LEU A 382 5.90 -1.74 1.44
N ALA A 383 6.96 -1.59 0.65
CA ALA A 383 8.12 -0.78 1.00
C ALA A 383 8.12 0.64 0.40
N GLU A 384 7.28 0.92 -0.61
CA GLU A 384 7.29 2.20 -1.33
C GLU A 384 6.84 3.39 -0.47
N ASP A 385 5.88 3.18 0.44
CA ASP A 385 5.34 4.24 1.32
C ASP A 385 6.11 4.39 2.64
N ASP A 386 7.26 3.72 2.78
CA ASP A 386 8.08 3.72 4.00
C ASP A 386 8.93 4.98 4.16
N LYS A 387 8.61 5.77 5.18
CA LYS A 387 9.40 6.97 5.53
C LYS A 387 10.58 6.67 6.47
N ASP A 388 10.44 5.68 7.34
CA ASP A 388 11.41 5.40 8.41
C ASP A 388 12.43 4.31 8.01
N GLY A 389 12.15 3.55 6.95
CA GLY A 389 13.01 2.53 6.37
C GLY A 389 12.92 1.14 7.02
N VAL A 390 12.06 0.96 8.03
CA VAL A 390 11.88 -0.31 8.77
C VAL A 390 11.23 -1.38 7.89
N MET A 391 10.16 -1.03 7.20
CA MET A 391 9.45 -1.95 6.31
C MET A 391 10.30 -2.26 5.08
N ALA A 392 10.96 -1.24 4.52
CA ALA A 392 11.92 -1.39 3.45
C ALA A 392 13.03 -2.38 3.84
N HIS A 393 13.60 -2.29 5.05
CA HIS A 393 14.61 -3.24 5.52
C HIS A 393 14.08 -4.68 5.58
N LYS A 394 12.89 -4.91 6.13
CA LYS A 394 12.28 -6.26 6.17
C LYS A 394 12.00 -6.80 4.77
N VAL A 395 11.46 -5.98 3.87
CA VAL A 395 11.15 -6.35 2.49
C VAL A 395 12.43 -6.63 1.68
N LEU A 396 13.49 -5.83 1.84
CA LEU A 396 14.77 -6.08 1.19
C LEU A 396 15.36 -7.43 1.62
N ASN A 397 15.28 -7.78 2.92
CA ASN A 397 15.68 -9.11 3.40
C ASN A 397 14.78 -10.23 2.86
N LEU A 398 13.47 -10.00 2.72
CA LEU A 398 12.58 -10.98 2.09
C LEU A 398 12.97 -11.24 0.63
N LEU A 399 13.21 -10.18 -0.15
CA LEU A 399 13.66 -10.27 -1.54
C LEU A 399 15.04 -10.91 -1.66
N TRP A 400 15.96 -10.61 -0.73
CA TRP A 400 17.26 -11.26 -0.64
C TRP A 400 17.11 -12.77 -0.46
N ASN A 401 16.36 -13.21 0.55
CA ASN A 401 16.15 -14.64 0.83
C ASN A 401 15.45 -15.34 -0.34
N LEU A 402 14.52 -14.65 -1.00
CA LEU A 402 13.83 -15.14 -2.18
C LEU A 402 14.77 -15.32 -3.37
N ALA A 403 15.59 -14.31 -3.64
CA ALA A 403 16.58 -14.36 -4.71
C ALA A 403 17.55 -15.51 -4.48
N HIS A 404 17.97 -15.76 -3.23
CA HIS A 404 18.94 -16.80 -2.85
C HIS A 404 18.35 -18.22 -2.71
N SER A 405 17.07 -18.41 -3.03
CA SER A 405 16.43 -19.73 -2.97
C SER A 405 16.75 -20.57 -4.21
N ASP A 406 17.14 -21.83 -3.99
CA ASP A 406 17.53 -22.76 -5.05
C ASP A 406 16.36 -23.19 -5.95
N ASP A 407 15.14 -23.18 -5.41
CA ASP A 407 13.92 -23.58 -6.12
C ASP A 407 13.37 -22.48 -7.04
N VAL A 408 14.01 -21.31 -7.07
CA VAL A 408 13.53 -20.13 -7.80
C VAL A 408 14.18 -20.04 -9.19
N PRO A 409 13.38 -19.95 -10.27
CA PRO A 409 13.87 -19.71 -11.62
C PRO A 409 14.64 -18.38 -11.77
N VAL A 410 15.56 -18.32 -12.75
CA VAL A 410 16.42 -17.14 -12.99
C VAL A 410 15.60 -15.88 -13.31
N ASP A 411 14.52 -15.98 -14.09
CA ASP A 411 13.67 -14.83 -14.45
C ASP A 411 13.00 -14.20 -13.23
N ILE A 412 12.63 -15.02 -12.26
CA ILE A 412 11.99 -14.60 -11.02
C ILE A 412 13.02 -14.02 -10.04
N MET A 413 14.20 -14.63 -9.94
CA MET A 413 15.34 -14.07 -9.19
C MET A 413 15.69 -12.68 -9.72
N ASP A 414 15.79 -12.52 -11.05
CA ASP A 414 16.06 -11.23 -11.68
C ASP A 414 14.98 -10.18 -11.38
N GLN A 415 13.69 -10.58 -11.34
CA GLN A 415 12.60 -9.69 -10.92
C GLN A 415 12.70 -9.29 -9.43
N ALA A 416 13.03 -10.23 -8.54
CA ALA A 416 13.22 -9.95 -7.12
C ALA A 416 14.39 -8.98 -6.89
N LEU A 417 15.50 -9.21 -7.58
CA LEU A 417 16.68 -8.33 -7.56
C LEU A 417 16.39 -6.96 -8.20
N SER A 418 15.57 -6.90 -9.25
CA SER A 418 15.11 -5.62 -9.81
C SER A 418 14.23 -4.85 -8.82
N ALA A 419 13.32 -5.53 -8.12
CA ALA A 419 12.52 -4.92 -7.05
C ALA A 419 13.40 -4.44 -5.89
N HIS A 420 14.45 -5.18 -5.55
CA HIS A 420 15.44 -4.81 -4.53
C HIS A 420 16.13 -3.48 -4.87
N ILE A 421 16.60 -3.32 -6.12
CA ILE A 421 17.17 -2.04 -6.60
C ILE A 421 16.16 -0.90 -6.53
N LYS A 422 14.93 -1.12 -6.97
CA LYS A 422 13.88 -0.08 -6.94
C LYS A 422 13.62 0.40 -5.51
N ILE A 423 13.52 -0.51 -4.54
CA ILE A 423 13.31 -0.12 -3.13
C ILE A 423 14.49 0.70 -2.61
N LEU A 424 15.73 0.33 -2.95
CA LEU A 424 16.92 1.11 -2.57
C LEU A 424 16.98 2.50 -3.23
N ASP A 425 16.40 2.65 -4.42
CA ASP A 425 16.29 3.94 -5.11
C ASP A 425 15.24 4.85 -4.47
N TYR A 426 14.04 4.30 -4.21
CA TYR A 426 12.90 5.04 -3.66
C TYR A 426 12.95 5.29 -2.15
N SER A 427 13.75 4.53 -1.39
CA SER A 427 13.82 4.64 0.07
C SER A 427 14.04 6.09 0.50
N CYS A 428 13.04 6.66 1.18
CA CYS A 428 13.05 8.04 1.68
C CYS A 428 13.76 8.17 3.05
N SER A 429 14.37 7.07 3.53
CA SER A 429 15.07 7.04 4.81
C SER A 429 16.23 8.05 4.83
N GLN A 430 16.45 8.67 5.98
CA GLN A 430 17.60 9.55 6.21
C GLN A 430 18.95 8.81 6.01
N ASP A 431 18.96 7.48 6.18
CA ASP A 431 20.14 6.62 6.07
C ASP A 431 20.22 5.85 4.74
N ARG A 432 19.51 6.31 3.69
CA ARG A 432 19.43 5.61 2.40
C ARG A 432 20.79 5.21 1.84
N ASP A 433 21.77 6.13 1.84
CA ASP A 433 23.07 5.87 1.25
C ASP A 433 23.90 4.89 2.10
N THR A 434 23.76 4.94 3.44
CA THR A 434 24.31 3.93 4.36
C THR A 434 23.71 2.55 4.11
N GLN A 435 22.39 2.47 3.91
CA GLN A 435 21.70 1.22 3.59
C GLN A 435 22.17 0.64 2.24
N LYS A 436 22.35 1.48 1.21
CA LYS A 436 22.92 1.06 -0.09
C LYS A 436 24.31 0.45 0.08
N ILE A 437 25.18 1.08 0.88
CA ILE A 437 26.54 0.60 1.15
C ILE A 437 26.51 -0.74 1.89
N GLN A 438 25.67 -0.89 2.92
CA GLN A 438 25.52 -2.17 3.64
C GLN A 438 25.11 -3.33 2.73
N TRP A 439 24.20 -3.08 1.78
CA TRP A 439 23.83 -4.10 0.79
C TRP A 439 24.96 -4.40 -0.19
N ILE A 440 25.70 -3.38 -0.64
CA ILE A 440 26.91 -3.59 -1.46
C ILE A 440 27.91 -4.48 -0.71
N ASP A 441 28.19 -4.20 0.56
CA ASP A 441 29.12 -4.98 1.37
C ASP A 441 28.67 -6.45 1.46
N ARG A 442 27.36 -6.69 1.63
CA ARG A 442 26.78 -8.04 1.64
C ARG A 442 26.96 -8.76 0.29
N PHE A 443 26.73 -8.07 -0.83
CA PHE A 443 26.98 -8.64 -2.17
C PHE A 443 28.48 -8.86 -2.44
N ILE A 444 29.37 -8.03 -1.90
CA ILE A 444 30.83 -8.24 -2.02
C ILE A 444 31.24 -9.51 -1.27
N GLU A 445 30.60 -9.82 -0.14
CA GLU A 445 30.89 -11.05 0.60
C GLU A 445 30.50 -12.31 -0.18
N GLU A 446 29.44 -12.26 -0.99
CA GLU A 446 29.09 -13.36 -1.92
C GLU A 446 30.21 -13.61 -2.96
N LEU A 447 30.95 -12.56 -3.37
CA LEU A 447 32.09 -12.73 -4.29
C LEU A 447 33.26 -13.51 -3.66
N ARG A 448 33.37 -13.50 -2.33
CA ARG A 448 34.44 -14.16 -1.57
C ARG A 448 34.09 -15.58 -1.18
N THR A 449 32.82 -15.83 -0.86
CA THR A 449 32.37 -17.05 -0.19
C THR A 449 31.55 -17.98 -1.08
N ASN A 450 30.99 -17.48 -2.19
CA ASN A 450 29.90 -18.17 -2.88
C ASN A 450 29.97 -18.09 -4.42
N ASP A 451 30.52 -19.14 -5.04
CA ASP A 451 30.66 -19.22 -6.49
C ASP A 451 29.33 -19.17 -7.26
N LYS A 452 28.19 -19.51 -6.62
CA LYS A 452 26.88 -19.59 -7.28
C LYS A 452 26.23 -18.22 -7.50
N TRP A 453 26.55 -17.23 -6.65
CA TRP A 453 25.85 -15.94 -6.61
C TRP A 453 26.72 -14.77 -7.08
N VAL A 454 27.90 -15.07 -7.62
CA VAL A 454 28.84 -14.08 -8.14
C VAL A 454 28.19 -13.20 -9.20
N ILE A 455 27.59 -13.77 -10.24
CA ILE A 455 27.02 -12.96 -11.35
C ILE A 455 25.85 -12.07 -10.89
N PRO A 456 24.86 -12.58 -10.14
CA PRO A 456 23.83 -11.73 -9.55
C PRO A 456 24.42 -10.61 -8.67
N ALA A 457 25.41 -10.93 -7.83
CA ALA A 457 26.07 -9.96 -6.94
C ALA A 457 26.77 -8.85 -7.73
N LEU A 458 27.56 -9.18 -8.77
CA LEU A 458 28.23 -8.21 -9.63
C LEU A 458 27.23 -7.26 -10.30
N LYS A 459 26.12 -7.80 -10.81
CA LYS A 459 25.04 -6.99 -11.40
C LYS A 459 24.44 -6.06 -10.35
N GLN A 460 24.10 -6.57 -9.17
CA GLN A 460 23.52 -5.77 -8.09
C GLN A 460 24.46 -4.66 -7.61
N ILE A 461 25.73 -4.94 -7.37
CA ILE A 461 26.71 -3.93 -6.96
C ILE A 461 26.76 -2.80 -8.02
N ARG A 462 26.83 -3.15 -9.31
CA ARG A 462 26.83 -2.17 -10.41
C ARG A 462 25.57 -1.30 -10.42
N GLU A 463 24.40 -1.91 -10.33
CA GLU A 463 23.13 -1.19 -10.35
C GLU A 463 22.99 -0.28 -9.11
N ILE A 464 23.36 -0.75 -7.90
CA ILE A 464 23.31 0.07 -6.68
C ILE A 464 24.28 1.25 -6.78
N CYS A 465 25.51 1.04 -7.24
CA CYS A 465 26.45 2.14 -7.50
C CYS A 465 25.90 3.14 -8.54
N SER A 466 25.10 2.66 -9.50
CA SER A 466 24.50 3.51 -10.53
C SER A 466 23.40 4.44 -10.00
N LEU A 467 22.84 4.14 -8.82
CA LEU A 467 21.91 5.03 -8.10
C LEU A 467 22.61 6.28 -7.51
N PHE A 468 23.94 6.33 -7.49
CA PHE A 468 24.69 7.51 -7.10
C PHE A 468 24.95 8.40 -8.32
N GLY A 469 24.88 9.72 -8.10
CA GLY A 469 25.04 10.71 -9.16
C GLY A 469 26.42 10.68 -9.80
N GLU A 470 26.49 11.08 -11.07
CA GLU A 470 27.75 11.21 -11.81
C GLU A 470 28.42 12.57 -11.56
N ALA A 471 29.75 12.56 -11.37
CA ALA A 471 30.51 13.80 -11.25
C ALA A 471 30.58 14.54 -12.60
N PRO A 472 30.50 15.89 -12.59
CA PRO A 472 30.74 16.73 -13.76
C PRO A 472 32.08 16.41 -14.44
N GLN A 473 32.11 16.45 -15.77
CA GLN A 473 33.30 16.06 -16.57
C GLN A 473 34.60 16.77 -16.16
N ASN A 474 34.52 18.02 -15.67
CA ASN A 474 35.68 18.81 -15.25
C ASN A 474 36.38 18.28 -13.98
N LEU A 475 35.71 17.41 -13.22
CA LEU A 475 36.23 16.80 -11.99
C LEU A 475 36.72 15.37 -12.20
N ARG A 476 36.54 14.78 -13.39
CA ARG A 476 37.01 13.42 -13.69
C ARG A 476 38.49 13.44 -14.06
N LYS A 477 39.35 12.90 -13.19
CA LYS A 477 40.78 12.68 -13.45
C LYS A 477 41.14 11.29 -12.93
N LYS A 478 41.64 10.40 -13.79
CA LYS A 478 42.10 9.09 -13.33
C LYS A 478 43.35 9.22 -12.46
N ILE A 479 43.41 8.41 -11.41
CA ILE A 479 44.53 8.36 -10.45
C ILE A 479 45.03 6.90 -10.39
N PRO A 480 46.35 6.66 -10.38
CA PRO A 480 46.89 5.31 -10.21
C PRO A 480 46.50 4.73 -8.85
N ILE A 481 46.15 3.44 -8.82
CA ILE A 481 45.65 2.70 -7.64
C ILE A 481 46.58 2.84 -6.42
N ASN A 482 47.87 3.11 -6.63
CA ASN A 482 48.91 3.05 -5.61
C ASN A 482 49.25 4.41 -4.95
N ILE A 483 48.64 5.53 -5.37
CA ILE A 483 49.04 6.90 -4.95
C ILE A 483 47.97 7.64 -4.12
N GLN A 484 46.89 6.98 -3.69
CA GLN A 484 45.74 7.64 -3.05
C GLN A 484 45.98 8.26 -1.66
N THR A 485 47.14 8.06 -1.01
CA THR A 485 47.32 8.45 0.40
C THR A 485 47.56 9.94 0.68
N ASN A 486 47.76 10.82 -0.32
CA ASN A 486 48.27 12.18 -0.05
C ASN A 486 47.52 13.39 -0.67
N LEU A 487 46.27 13.25 -1.14
CA LEU A 487 45.56 14.38 -1.79
C LEU A 487 44.22 14.80 -1.13
N ALA A 488 43.98 14.42 0.13
CA ALA A 488 42.79 14.86 0.88
C ALA A 488 42.76 16.36 1.26
N GLY A 489 43.72 17.18 0.80
CA GLY A 489 43.98 18.52 1.36
C GLY A 489 43.52 19.75 0.58
N GLN A 490 43.06 19.65 -0.68
CA GLN A 490 42.82 20.87 -1.48
C GLN A 490 41.61 20.80 -2.42
N THR A 491 40.40 20.79 -1.86
CA THR A 491 39.24 21.43 -2.50
C THR A 491 38.22 21.84 -1.42
N GLN A 492 38.41 23.05 -0.86
CA GLN A 492 37.30 23.76 -0.24
C GLN A 492 36.45 24.40 -1.34
N ARG A 493 35.21 23.94 -1.50
CA ARG A 493 33.97 24.73 -1.68
C ARG A 493 32.79 23.81 -2.04
N SER A 494 31.73 23.94 -1.24
CA SER A 494 30.40 23.28 -1.27
C SER A 494 30.26 22.01 -0.42
N PRO A 495 29.16 21.84 0.35
CA PRO A 495 28.94 20.64 1.16
C PRO A 495 28.87 19.41 0.25
N HIS A 496 29.65 18.39 0.61
CA HIS A 496 29.98 17.20 -0.16
C HIS A 496 28.77 16.53 -0.85
N VAL A 497 28.72 16.62 -2.18
CA VAL A 497 27.95 15.67 -2.99
C VAL A 497 28.81 14.41 -3.12
N PHE A 498 28.35 13.28 -2.59
CA PHE A 498 29.02 12.00 -2.70
C PHE A 498 28.65 11.35 -4.04
N TYR A 499 29.61 11.28 -4.96
CA TYR A 499 29.36 10.80 -6.32
C TYR A 499 29.69 9.32 -6.46
N ARG A 500 29.22 8.70 -7.55
CA ARG A 500 29.50 7.31 -7.89
C ARG A 500 31.00 6.97 -7.86
N HIS A 501 31.85 7.85 -8.39
CA HIS A 501 33.29 7.61 -8.40
C HIS A 501 33.91 7.62 -7.00
N ASP A 502 33.41 8.46 -6.08
CA ASP A 502 33.86 8.47 -4.68
C ASP A 502 33.52 7.13 -4.01
N LEU A 503 32.29 6.64 -4.23
CA LEU A 503 31.85 5.32 -3.75
C LEU A 503 32.71 4.19 -4.31
N ILE A 504 32.93 4.14 -5.63
CA ILE A 504 33.73 3.06 -6.24
C ILE A 504 35.17 3.11 -5.72
N ASN A 505 35.75 4.29 -5.51
CA ASN A 505 37.07 4.43 -4.90
C ASN A 505 37.09 3.96 -3.45
N GLN A 506 36.07 4.28 -2.65
CA GLN A 506 35.93 3.76 -1.30
C GLN A 506 35.83 2.22 -1.28
N LEU A 507 35.01 1.64 -2.16
CA LEU A 507 34.88 0.19 -2.28
C LEU A 507 36.19 -0.47 -2.75
N GLN A 508 36.90 0.17 -3.68
CA GLN A 508 38.22 -0.27 -4.11
C GLN A 508 39.22 -0.24 -2.96
N HIS A 509 39.23 0.81 -2.13
CA HIS A 509 40.13 0.92 -0.98
C HIS A 509 39.80 -0.13 0.09
N ASN A 510 38.52 -0.32 0.41
CA ASN A 510 38.07 -1.19 1.49
C ASN A 510 38.14 -2.68 1.13
N HIS A 511 37.88 -3.05 -0.14
CA HIS A 511 37.73 -4.45 -0.55
C HIS A 511 38.72 -4.90 -1.62
N ALA A 512 39.60 -4.02 -2.11
CA ALA A 512 40.48 -4.29 -3.25
C ALA A 512 39.70 -4.86 -4.46
N LEU A 513 38.54 -4.26 -4.76
CA LEU A 513 37.50 -4.84 -5.61
C LEU A 513 37.98 -5.26 -7.01
N VAL A 514 38.87 -4.50 -7.66
CA VAL A 514 39.49 -4.87 -8.94
C VAL A 514 40.31 -6.16 -8.82
N THR A 515 41.10 -6.30 -7.76
CA THR A 515 41.87 -7.53 -7.48
C THR A 515 40.95 -8.70 -7.20
N LEU A 516 39.96 -8.51 -6.33
CA LEU A 516 38.99 -9.53 -5.96
C LEU A 516 38.26 -10.11 -7.18
N VAL A 517 37.82 -9.26 -8.11
CA VAL A 517 37.11 -9.71 -9.33
C VAL A 517 38.07 -10.39 -10.31
N ALA A 518 39.31 -9.92 -10.44
CA ALA A 518 40.33 -10.56 -11.28
C ALA A 518 40.72 -11.97 -10.75
N GLU A 519 40.84 -12.10 -9.43
CA GLU A 519 41.05 -13.38 -8.74
C GLU A 519 39.85 -14.32 -8.90
N ASN A 520 38.63 -13.80 -8.70
CA ASN A 520 37.40 -14.59 -8.89
C ASN A 520 37.26 -15.10 -10.33
N LEU A 521 37.53 -14.25 -11.34
CA LEU A 521 37.58 -14.67 -12.74
C LEU A 521 38.62 -15.78 -12.97
N SER A 522 39.81 -15.63 -12.40
CA SER A 522 40.89 -16.62 -12.55
C SER A 522 40.54 -17.95 -11.89
N ALA A 523 39.92 -17.92 -10.70
CA ALA A 523 39.45 -19.10 -9.98
C ALA A 523 38.34 -19.81 -10.76
N TYR A 524 37.35 -19.07 -11.27
CA TYR A 524 36.30 -19.61 -12.13
C TYR A 524 36.88 -20.31 -13.37
N MET A 525 37.83 -19.67 -14.05
CA MET A 525 38.51 -20.26 -15.21
C MET A 525 39.29 -21.52 -14.86
N GLU A 526 39.88 -21.60 -13.66
CA GLU A 526 40.56 -22.81 -13.19
C GLU A 526 39.57 -23.96 -12.95
N THR A 527 38.43 -23.68 -12.33
CA THR A 527 37.35 -24.65 -12.17
C THR A 527 36.83 -25.15 -13.52
N MET A 528 36.68 -24.25 -14.50
CA MET A 528 36.28 -24.63 -15.86
C MET A 528 37.35 -25.44 -16.60
N ARG A 529 38.64 -25.16 -16.37
CA ARG A 529 39.75 -25.99 -16.88
C ARG A 529 39.70 -27.40 -16.32
N GLN A 530 39.45 -27.54 -15.02
CA GLN A 530 39.33 -28.85 -14.37
C GLN A 530 38.11 -29.62 -14.90
N PHE A 531 36.97 -28.93 -15.04
CA PHE A 531 35.76 -29.49 -15.62
C PHE A 531 35.97 -29.99 -17.06
N SER A 532 36.55 -29.16 -17.93
CA SER A 532 36.83 -29.53 -19.33
C SER A 532 37.85 -30.67 -19.48
N LYS A 533 38.70 -30.93 -18.48
CA LYS A 533 39.61 -32.09 -18.47
C LYS A 533 38.91 -33.37 -18.02
N ALA A 534 37.86 -33.27 -17.19
CA ALA A 534 37.15 -34.40 -16.63
C ALA A 534 36.02 -34.92 -17.54
N GLU A 535 35.29 -34.02 -18.22
CA GLU A 535 34.29 -34.37 -19.22
C GLU A 535 34.89 -34.25 -20.63
N GLN A 536 34.82 -35.31 -21.44
CA GLN A 536 35.39 -35.33 -22.80
C GLN A 536 34.71 -34.28 -23.71
N ALA A 537 35.38 -33.14 -23.90
CA ALA A 537 35.43 -32.19 -25.04
C ALA A 537 34.15 -31.68 -25.78
N GLU A 538 32.92 -32.10 -25.47
CA GLU A 538 31.71 -31.68 -26.21
C GLU A 538 30.79 -30.68 -25.48
N PHE A 539 31.31 -29.90 -24.51
CA PHE A 539 30.51 -28.86 -23.83
C PHE A 539 30.39 -27.59 -24.68
N ASP A 540 29.17 -27.18 -25.03
CA ASP A 540 28.89 -25.88 -25.66
C ASP A 540 28.89 -24.75 -24.61
N PRO A 541 29.83 -23.79 -24.66
CA PRO A 541 29.94 -22.70 -23.69
C PRO A 541 28.73 -21.74 -23.66
N GLN A 542 27.84 -21.80 -24.66
CA GLN A 542 26.58 -21.05 -24.67
C GLN A 542 25.48 -21.71 -23.84
N THR A 543 25.62 -23.00 -23.49
CA THR A 543 24.63 -23.73 -22.71
C THR A 543 24.85 -23.55 -21.21
N VAL A 544 23.77 -23.59 -20.44
CA VAL A 544 23.83 -23.51 -18.97
C VAL A 544 24.11 -24.91 -18.41
N ARG A 545 25.22 -25.05 -17.68
CA ARG A 545 25.59 -26.31 -17.02
C ARG A 545 24.59 -26.67 -15.91
N ALA A 546 24.39 -27.96 -15.67
CA ALA A 546 23.62 -28.45 -14.52
C ALA A 546 24.16 -27.86 -13.20
N GLY A 547 23.26 -27.29 -12.39
CA GLY A 547 23.61 -26.60 -11.14
C GLY A 547 24.10 -25.16 -11.29
N SER A 548 24.33 -24.67 -12.52
CA SER A 548 24.62 -23.26 -12.82
C SER A 548 23.35 -22.48 -13.17
N ARG A 549 23.37 -21.16 -12.95
CA ARG A 549 22.32 -20.24 -13.40
C ARG A 549 22.68 -19.52 -14.71
N TYR A 550 23.96 -19.51 -15.08
CA TYR A 550 24.49 -18.80 -16.23
C TYR A 550 25.34 -19.72 -17.11
N SER A 551 25.38 -19.41 -18.40
CA SER A 551 26.29 -20.04 -19.37
C SER A 551 27.72 -19.60 -19.13
N HIS A 552 28.70 -20.36 -19.63
CA HIS A 552 30.11 -20.01 -19.50
C HIS A 552 30.42 -18.64 -20.12
N VAL A 553 29.84 -18.35 -21.28
CA VAL A 553 30.00 -17.05 -21.96
C VAL A 553 29.50 -15.90 -21.08
N GLN A 554 28.35 -16.06 -20.42
CA GLN A 554 27.81 -15.04 -19.51
C GLN A 554 28.70 -14.85 -18.28
N GLU A 555 29.23 -15.94 -17.70
CA GLU A 555 30.11 -15.89 -16.54
C GLU A 555 31.38 -15.06 -16.81
N VAL A 556 32.04 -15.28 -17.95
CA VAL A 556 33.24 -14.51 -18.34
C VAL A 556 32.86 -13.07 -18.68
N GLN A 557 31.81 -12.87 -19.47
CA GLN A 557 31.43 -11.55 -19.98
C GLN A 557 30.99 -10.60 -18.85
N GLU A 558 30.19 -11.07 -17.89
CA GLU A 558 29.69 -10.22 -16.80
C GLU A 558 30.82 -9.80 -15.84
N ARG A 559 31.82 -10.66 -15.60
CA ARG A 559 33.03 -10.30 -14.83
C ARG A 559 33.86 -9.23 -15.54
N LEU A 560 34.10 -9.39 -16.84
CA LEU A 560 34.84 -8.40 -17.66
C LEU A 560 34.08 -7.07 -17.77
N ASN A 561 32.75 -7.11 -17.91
CA ASN A 561 31.90 -5.93 -17.91
C ASN A 561 31.96 -5.19 -16.57
N PHE A 562 31.93 -5.92 -15.46
CA PHE A 562 32.04 -5.32 -14.12
C PHE A 562 33.42 -4.69 -13.88
N LEU A 563 34.50 -5.36 -14.27
CA LEU A 563 35.85 -4.76 -14.22
C LEU A 563 35.91 -3.47 -15.04
N ARG A 564 35.35 -3.47 -16.25
CA ARG A 564 35.28 -2.25 -17.08
C ARG A 564 34.48 -1.14 -16.41
N PHE A 565 33.37 -1.47 -15.75
CA PHE A 565 32.60 -0.51 -14.97
C PHE A 565 33.45 0.13 -13.85
N LEU A 566 34.19 -0.68 -13.07
CA LEU A 566 35.06 -0.14 -12.02
C LEU A 566 36.14 0.81 -12.58
N LEU A 567 36.79 0.43 -13.69
CA LEU A 567 37.84 1.23 -14.32
C LEU A 567 37.28 2.56 -14.85
N LYS A 568 36.15 2.50 -15.56
CA LYS A 568 35.57 3.68 -16.21
C LYS A 568 34.86 4.60 -15.20
N ASP A 569 33.92 4.08 -14.44
CA ASP A 569 33.08 4.86 -13.53
C ASP A 569 33.82 5.20 -12.21
N GLY A 570 34.75 4.35 -11.78
CA GLY A 570 35.61 4.60 -10.63
C GLY A 570 36.83 5.46 -10.94
N GLN A 571 37.11 5.74 -12.22
CA GLN A 571 38.31 6.45 -12.68
C GLN A 571 39.62 5.77 -12.21
N LEU A 572 39.62 4.43 -12.27
CA LEU A 572 40.74 3.59 -11.87
C LEU A 572 41.55 3.15 -13.09
N TRP A 573 42.82 2.82 -12.89
CA TRP A 573 43.64 2.14 -13.88
C TRP A 573 43.83 0.66 -13.54
N LEU A 574 43.81 -0.18 -14.55
CA LEU A 574 44.20 -1.58 -14.40
C LEU A 574 45.73 -1.67 -14.34
N CYS A 575 46.26 -2.05 -13.18
CA CYS A 575 47.70 -2.19 -12.95
C CYS A 575 48.26 -3.53 -13.44
N ALA A 576 49.58 -3.63 -13.54
CA ALA A 576 50.29 -4.78 -14.13
C ALA A 576 49.92 -6.15 -13.55
N PRO A 577 49.79 -6.34 -12.22
CA PRO A 577 49.48 -7.66 -11.67
C PRO A 577 48.15 -8.22 -12.17
N GLN A 578 47.08 -7.41 -12.08
CA GLN A 578 45.73 -7.80 -12.51
C GLN A 578 45.66 -7.91 -14.03
N ALA A 579 46.31 -7.01 -14.77
CA ALA A 579 46.40 -7.10 -16.23
C ALA A 579 47.10 -8.40 -16.68
N LYS A 580 48.21 -8.79 -16.06
CA LYS A 580 48.90 -10.05 -16.41
C LYS A 580 48.07 -11.27 -16.01
N GLN A 581 47.37 -11.20 -14.88
CA GLN A 581 46.52 -12.29 -14.39
C GLN A 581 45.34 -12.57 -15.33
N ILE A 582 44.58 -11.55 -15.75
CA ILE A 582 43.43 -11.70 -16.65
C ILE A 582 43.88 -12.23 -18.01
N TRP A 583 44.99 -11.69 -18.55
CA TRP A 583 45.57 -12.18 -19.80
C TRP A 583 45.97 -13.66 -19.72
N LYS A 584 46.66 -14.05 -18.64
CA LYS A 584 47.09 -15.42 -18.42
C LYS A 584 45.89 -16.39 -18.38
N CYS A 585 44.78 -16.02 -17.76
CA CYS A 585 43.64 -16.94 -17.60
C CYS A 585 42.69 -16.98 -18.80
N LEU A 586 42.60 -15.92 -19.62
CA LEU A 586 41.68 -15.85 -20.77
C LEU A 586 42.34 -15.87 -22.16
N ALA A 587 43.61 -15.48 -22.31
CA ALA A 587 44.33 -15.51 -23.59
C ALA A 587 45.27 -16.72 -23.69
N GLU A 588 46.18 -16.86 -22.73
CA GLU A 588 47.17 -17.95 -22.72
C GLU A 588 46.51 -19.29 -22.36
N ASN A 589 45.79 -19.34 -21.22
CA ASN A 589 45.20 -20.55 -20.67
C ASN A 589 43.66 -20.61 -20.83
N ALA A 590 43.16 -20.13 -21.96
CA ALA A 590 41.75 -20.22 -22.32
C ALA A 590 41.25 -21.68 -22.38
N VAL A 591 40.01 -21.90 -21.98
CA VAL A 591 39.34 -23.21 -22.08
C VAL A 591 38.68 -23.34 -23.44
N PHE A 592 37.98 -22.29 -23.88
CA PHE A 592 37.25 -22.23 -25.14
C PHE A 592 37.75 -21.07 -26.01
N LEU A 593 37.46 -21.13 -27.31
CA LEU A 593 37.80 -20.06 -28.25
C LEU A 593 37.11 -18.73 -27.87
N CYS A 594 35.89 -18.79 -27.32
CA CYS A 594 35.16 -17.59 -26.89
C CYS A 594 35.88 -16.80 -25.78
N ASP A 595 36.75 -17.45 -24.99
CA ASP A 595 37.48 -16.81 -23.89
C ASP A 595 38.56 -15.89 -24.45
N ARG A 596 39.33 -16.40 -25.44
CA ARG A 596 40.35 -15.62 -26.16
C ARG A 596 39.70 -14.44 -26.88
N GLU A 597 38.60 -14.70 -27.58
CA GLU A 597 37.80 -13.70 -28.25
C GLU A 597 37.32 -12.58 -27.31
N ALA A 598 36.80 -12.95 -26.14
CA ALA A 598 36.36 -12.00 -25.12
C ALA A 598 37.55 -11.21 -24.54
N CYS A 599 38.67 -11.89 -24.26
CA CYS A 599 39.90 -11.28 -23.75
C CYS A 599 40.43 -10.23 -24.71
N PHE A 600 40.65 -10.58 -25.98
CA PHE A 600 41.20 -9.67 -26.98
C PHE A 600 40.29 -8.47 -27.22
N LYS A 601 38.97 -8.68 -27.29
CA LYS A 601 37.99 -7.58 -27.39
C LYS A 601 38.07 -6.64 -26.18
N TRP A 602 38.22 -7.20 -24.98
CA TRP A 602 38.29 -6.42 -23.75
C TRP A 602 39.57 -5.60 -23.64
N TYR A 603 40.74 -6.20 -23.87
CA TYR A 603 42.03 -5.49 -23.89
C TYR A 603 42.10 -4.41 -24.96
N ALA A 604 41.60 -4.69 -26.16
CA ALA A 604 41.50 -3.71 -27.24
C ALA A 604 40.64 -2.48 -26.87
N ALA A 605 39.65 -2.67 -26.00
CA ALA A 605 38.78 -1.61 -25.51
C ALA A 605 39.45 -0.76 -24.41
N ILE A 606 40.17 -1.37 -23.46
CA ILE A 606 40.75 -0.65 -22.30
C ILE A 606 42.05 0.09 -22.62
N ILE A 607 42.81 -0.32 -23.64
CA ILE A 607 44.10 0.32 -24.01
C ILE A 607 43.95 1.69 -24.70
N ASN A 608 42.78 2.02 -25.23
CA ASN A 608 42.42 3.23 -26.01
C ASN A 608 43.58 4.16 -26.44
N ILE A 609 43.80 4.29 -27.75
CA ILE A 609 44.95 5.02 -28.32
C ILE A 609 44.89 6.53 -28.01
N ILE A 610 45.78 7.00 -27.14
CA ILE A 610 46.04 8.43 -26.95
C ILE A 610 46.79 8.95 -28.19
N THR A 611 46.10 9.63 -29.10
CA THR A 611 46.78 10.32 -30.21
C THR A 611 47.47 11.57 -29.70
N SER A 612 48.79 11.67 -29.89
CA SER A 612 49.56 12.88 -29.64
C SER A 612 48.98 14.05 -30.45
N LYS A 613 48.60 15.13 -29.75
CA LYS A 613 47.96 16.37 -30.24
C LYS A 613 46.42 16.34 -30.32
N GLY A 614 45.80 16.69 -29.18
CA GLY A 614 44.66 17.62 -29.13
C GLY A 614 43.27 17.08 -29.46
N TYR A 615 43.11 16.00 -30.22
CA TYR A 615 41.77 15.51 -30.60
C TYR A 615 41.10 14.63 -29.53
N SER A 616 41.85 13.93 -28.68
CA SER A 616 41.28 13.18 -27.54
C SER A 616 40.70 14.10 -26.46
N LYS A 617 41.17 15.36 -26.40
CA LYS A 617 40.66 16.36 -25.44
C LYS A 617 39.22 16.79 -25.74
N LEU A 618 38.70 16.47 -26.93
CA LEU A 618 37.31 16.72 -27.35
C LEU A 618 36.38 15.52 -27.13
N MET A 619 36.92 14.31 -26.84
CA MET A 619 36.12 13.10 -26.57
C MET A 619 36.35 12.45 -25.19
N GLY A 620 37.27 12.97 -24.36
CA GLY A 620 37.26 12.77 -22.91
C GLY A 620 37.59 11.38 -22.34
N ASP A 621 37.82 10.34 -23.15
CA ASP A 621 38.10 8.99 -22.65
C ASP A 621 39.62 8.76 -22.43
N GLU A 622 40.11 8.93 -21.20
CA GLU A 622 41.43 8.44 -20.75
C GLU A 622 41.48 6.90 -20.79
N PRO A 623 42.63 6.26 -21.09
CA PRO A 623 42.74 4.79 -21.14
C PRO A 623 42.43 4.15 -19.77
N ASP A 624 41.82 2.97 -19.79
CA ASP A 624 41.47 2.18 -18.60
C ASP A 624 42.66 1.29 -18.18
N LEU A 625 43.57 0.95 -19.10
CA LEU A 625 44.86 0.31 -18.79
C LEU A 625 45.86 1.37 -18.31
N ASP A 626 46.61 1.08 -17.25
CA ASP A 626 47.68 1.97 -16.77
C ASP A 626 48.66 2.27 -17.92
N PRO A 627 48.80 3.53 -18.35
CA PRO A 627 49.67 3.85 -19.47
C PRO A 627 51.10 3.32 -19.26
N ASP A 628 51.60 3.35 -18.03
CA ASP A 628 53.01 3.07 -17.70
C ASP A 628 53.37 1.59 -17.87
N ILE A 629 52.37 0.70 -17.88
CA ILE A 629 52.60 -0.74 -18.07
C ILE A 629 52.47 -1.15 -19.54
N ASN A 630 52.00 -0.27 -20.43
CA ASN A 630 51.64 -0.63 -21.81
C ASN A 630 52.78 -1.30 -22.59
N LYS A 631 54.00 -0.78 -22.47
CA LYS A 631 55.18 -1.30 -23.17
C LYS A 631 55.58 -2.67 -22.62
N ASP A 632 55.76 -2.76 -21.31
CA ASP A 632 56.11 -4.01 -20.61
C ASP A 632 55.09 -5.11 -20.90
N PHE A 633 53.80 -4.79 -20.82
CA PHE A 633 52.72 -5.72 -21.09
C PHE A 633 52.69 -6.15 -22.56
N PHE A 634 52.92 -5.23 -23.50
CA PHE A 634 52.99 -5.57 -24.92
C PHE A 634 54.14 -6.55 -25.19
N GLU A 635 55.35 -6.23 -24.74
CA GLU A 635 56.55 -7.03 -24.99
C GLU A 635 56.52 -8.40 -24.29
N ASN A 636 56.02 -8.45 -23.05
CA ASN A 636 56.09 -9.65 -22.21
C ASN A 636 54.82 -10.52 -22.22
N ASN A 637 53.71 -10.05 -22.81
CA ASN A 637 52.46 -10.82 -22.88
C ASN A 637 51.91 -10.92 -24.30
N VAL A 638 51.69 -9.78 -24.97
CA VAL A 638 51.07 -9.78 -26.31
C VAL A 638 52.00 -10.37 -27.36
N LEU A 639 53.28 -9.97 -27.37
CA LEU A 639 54.29 -10.48 -28.31
C LEU A 639 54.76 -11.91 -27.98
N GLN A 640 54.46 -12.41 -26.78
CA GLN A 640 54.82 -13.76 -26.36
C GLN A 640 53.73 -14.79 -26.65
N LEU A 641 52.53 -14.35 -27.05
CA LEU A 641 51.45 -15.25 -27.42
C LEU A 641 51.82 -16.08 -28.66
N ASP A 642 51.43 -17.34 -28.73
CA ASP A 642 51.64 -18.14 -29.95
C ASP A 642 50.81 -17.55 -31.11
N PRO A 643 51.43 -17.19 -32.26
CA PRO A 643 50.71 -16.66 -33.42
C PRO A 643 49.56 -17.53 -33.91
N SER A 644 49.61 -18.85 -33.72
CA SER A 644 48.54 -19.78 -34.11
C SER A 644 47.26 -19.61 -33.29
N LEU A 645 47.34 -19.00 -32.11
CA LEU A 645 46.20 -18.71 -31.23
C LEU A 645 45.54 -17.36 -31.54
N LEU A 646 46.09 -16.60 -32.49
CA LEU A 646 45.67 -15.24 -32.79
C LEU A 646 44.45 -15.25 -33.71
N THR A 647 43.35 -14.71 -33.20
CA THR A 647 42.09 -14.56 -33.96
C THR A 647 41.99 -13.18 -34.62
N GLU A 648 40.92 -12.92 -35.37
CA GLU A 648 40.65 -11.58 -35.92
C GLU A 648 40.63 -10.50 -34.81
N ASN A 649 40.01 -10.82 -33.66
CA ASN A 649 40.01 -9.91 -32.52
C ASN A 649 41.36 -9.85 -31.81
N GLY A 650 42.12 -10.95 -31.83
CA GLY A 650 43.54 -10.96 -31.43
C GLY A 650 44.38 -9.98 -32.23
N MET A 651 44.22 -9.95 -33.56
CA MET A 651 44.90 -8.99 -34.44
C MET A 651 44.49 -7.54 -34.16
N LYS A 652 43.21 -7.28 -33.90
CA LYS A 652 42.74 -5.93 -33.50
C LYS A 652 43.34 -5.50 -32.16
N CYS A 653 43.46 -6.44 -31.20
CA CYS A 653 44.10 -6.20 -29.92
C CYS A 653 45.60 -5.89 -30.10
N PHE A 654 46.32 -6.71 -30.86
CA PHE A 654 47.72 -6.47 -31.22
C PHE A 654 47.90 -5.10 -31.88
N GLU A 655 47.09 -4.77 -32.89
CA GLU A 655 47.16 -3.50 -33.62
C GLU A 655 46.99 -2.30 -32.67
N ARG A 656 46.07 -2.39 -31.72
CA ARG A 656 45.83 -1.35 -30.70
C ARG A 656 47.05 -1.13 -29.81
N PHE A 657 47.66 -2.21 -29.30
CA PHE A 657 48.88 -2.11 -28.51
C PHE A 657 50.07 -1.63 -29.33
N PHE A 658 50.26 -2.18 -30.53
CA PHE A 658 51.31 -1.79 -31.46
C PHE A 658 51.27 -0.28 -31.73
N LYS A 659 50.08 0.27 -32.01
CA LYS A 659 49.89 1.71 -32.19
C LYS A 659 50.12 2.50 -30.90
N ALA A 660 49.52 2.07 -29.78
CA ALA A 660 49.64 2.78 -28.51
C ALA A 660 51.08 2.88 -28.01
N VAL A 661 51.82 1.77 -28.01
CA VAL A 661 53.22 1.70 -27.58
C VAL A 661 54.12 2.49 -28.52
N ASN A 662 54.07 2.24 -29.82
CA ASN A 662 54.95 2.95 -30.75
C ASN A 662 54.62 4.45 -30.88
N CYS A 663 53.37 4.87 -30.65
CA CYS A 663 53.05 6.30 -30.54
C CYS A 663 53.60 6.93 -29.27
N ARG A 664 53.53 6.23 -28.13
CA ARG A 664 54.09 6.73 -26.86
C ARG A 664 55.62 6.83 -26.92
N GLU A 665 56.27 5.89 -27.60
CA GLU A 665 57.72 5.86 -27.80
C GLU A 665 58.19 6.79 -28.93
N GLY A 666 57.28 7.53 -29.59
CA GLY A 666 57.61 8.48 -30.66
C GLY A 666 57.98 7.86 -32.01
N LYS A 667 57.85 6.54 -32.17
CA LYS A 667 58.16 5.80 -33.41
C LYS A 667 57.04 5.88 -34.45
N LEU A 668 55.79 6.03 -33.98
CA LEU A 668 54.61 6.30 -34.83
C LEU A 668 54.01 7.67 -34.51
N VAL A 669 53.67 8.43 -35.54
CA VAL A 669 52.94 9.70 -35.40
C VAL A 669 51.55 9.57 -35.98
N ALA A 670 50.55 9.76 -35.13
CA ALA A 670 49.15 9.80 -35.55
C ALA A 670 48.84 11.10 -36.32
N LYS A 671 48.40 10.98 -37.58
CA LYS A 671 47.80 12.05 -38.38
C LYS A 671 46.33 11.73 -38.64
N ARG A 672 45.53 12.76 -39.01
CA ARG A 672 44.04 12.75 -39.09
C ARG A 672 43.36 11.44 -39.54
N ARG A 673 43.93 10.67 -40.47
CA ARG A 673 43.38 9.37 -40.93
C ARG A 673 44.45 8.27 -41.12
N ALA A 674 45.68 8.49 -40.66
CA ALA A 674 46.79 7.59 -40.93
C ALA A 674 47.88 7.71 -39.85
N TYR A 675 48.65 6.64 -39.66
CA TYR A 675 49.87 6.67 -38.85
C TYR A 675 51.06 6.82 -39.79
N MET A 676 51.97 7.73 -39.48
CA MET A 676 53.25 7.84 -40.15
C MET A 676 54.33 7.22 -39.29
N MET A 677 55.29 6.57 -39.94
CA MET A 677 56.44 5.96 -39.31
C MET A 677 57.57 6.97 -39.28
N ASP A 678 57.99 7.37 -38.08
CA ASP A 678 59.12 8.28 -37.87
C ASP A 678 60.41 7.50 -37.57
N ASP A 679 60.28 6.25 -37.11
CA ASP A 679 61.37 5.30 -36.87
C ASP A 679 61.02 3.93 -37.49
N LEU A 680 61.97 3.33 -38.22
CA LEU A 680 61.82 2.03 -38.88
C LEU A 680 61.86 0.86 -37.87
N GLU A 681 62.44 1.04 -36.68
CA GLU A 681 62.57 0.01 -35.65
C GLU A 681 61.34 -0.05 -34.74
N LEU A 682 60.16 -0.31 -35.30
CA LEU A 682 58.92 -0.43 -34.51
C LEU A 682 58.95 -1.65 -33.59
N ILE A 683 58.50 -1.46 -32.35
CA ILE A 683 58.35 -2.52 -31.35
C ILE A 683 57.22 -3.47 -31.81
N GLY A 684 57.51 -4.77 -31.94
CA GLY A 684 56.57 -5.81 -32.36
C GLY A 684 56.56 -6.15 -33.86
N LEU A 685 57.49 -5.63 -34.67
CA LEU A 685 57.62 -5.99 -36.10
C LEU A 685 57.97 -7.46 -36.32
N ASP A 686 58.86 -7.99 -35.49
CA ASP A 686 59.29 -9.40 -35.49
C ASP A 686 58.10 -10.35 -35.27
N TYR A 687 57.20 -10.00 -34.36
CA TYR A 687 55.98 -10.74 -34.13
C TYR A 687 55.03 -10.69 -35.33
N LEU A 688 54.89 -9.53 -35.97
CA LEU A 688 54.05 -9.39 -37.17
C LEU A 688 54.56 -10.26 -38.33
N TRP A 689 55.87 -10.42 -38.47
CA TRP A 689 56.45 -11.38 -39.39
C TRP A 689 56.10 -12.82 -39.00
N ARG A 690 56.22 -13.18 -37.71
CA ARG A 690 55.85 -14.52 -37.22
C ARG A 690 54.37 -14.86 -37.38
N VAL A 691 53.48 -13.87 -37.46
CA VAL A 691 52.04 -14.07 -37.76
C VAL A 691 51.79 -14.29 -39.25
N SER A 692 52.67 -13.77 -40.11
CA SER A 692 52.54 -13.84 -41.58
C SER A 692 53.08 -15.13 -42.19
N TYR A 693 53.94 -15.84 -41.44
CA TYR A 693 54.51 -17.15 -41.76
C TYR A 693 53.76 -18.24 -41.00
#